data_AF-A0A924EW06-F1
#
_entry.id   AF-A0A924EW06-F1
#
_cell.length_a   1.000
_cell.length_b   1.000
_cell.length_c   1.000
_cell.angle_alpha   90.00
_cell.angle_beta   90.00
_cell.angle_gamma   90.00
#
_symmetry.space_group_name_H-M   'P 1'
#
loop_
_entity.id
_entity.type
_entity.pdbx_description
1 polymer ?
#
loop_
_entity_poly.entity_id
_entity_poly.type
_entity_poly.pdbx_seq_one_letter_code
_entity_poly.pdbx_strand_id
1 'polypeptide(L)'
;STAQAWAELAAAVEGLSLVTDVPVVVDPLSMGAIGVSGAREVALPAARSLILQAVTLHSPAELIVAAFASTTTAREWDWLKWVPHTASARSPISAGHLASTAPACAALLSQLEDLSASAGEPPGSLEPPEPSAGQGRSRPRVLVLVENDAPAERSRMVQLAERGWHAGICMVWLAPLTPCLPAACRVFLDVGSSQGSAGYVREGRLVTPVVVETVSAEQTLATARLLSPVEDSGAPVDDASDLPRAVSLLTLSGTELAHSESAVLERWGESRSIITGPFAPRTPARRAGNLRAVIGQSAQGTFSVDLRADGPHALVGGTTGAGKSELLQAWILGMASAHSPQRVTFLLVDYKGGSAFRDCVELPHTVGLVTDLSPHLVRRALASLSAELRHREHLLAQYRAKDLVELERRGEVDAPPSLVIVVDEFAALVQEVPEFVEGVVNVAQRGRSLGVHLILATQRPAGVIKDNLRANTNLRLALRMADENDSSDVLGSTVAATFDLDLPGRAVSKSGPGRLTPFQTGYAGGWTADTPPPPEIRVETLTYGPGRVWEAPVSAEDLDHAVADLGPTDIQRLVSTIGTAAKTAELPAPRVPWLPELRPVYDLAGLPTSRRDDELVFAVADDPDSQAQPVVSFNPDREGNLAVFGSSGSGKSVFLRSVALAAGLSSAGGPCRVYGIDFGNRALSMLESLPHVGSIVPGADHERLTRLLLFLRETIDDRAVRYSRVSAATITDYRRLADAPDEPRVIVLVDGLTAFRTAYEMGGRVRWLDLFTSLAADGRPVGVHFLISVDQRAGMPSSLASAVQSRVVLRMAHSDDYSFLGVAGDVLTMASPPGRGLLNGAEIQCAVLGGSSEVPLQARAVSAFADAMRGAGVPEAPPILSLTTRVQLSELPAEVKGLPVLGVGSAGLTALPFEPRGSFVVTGPSGSGRTTSLASLARSLRRWDPAMSLYLVTPRRSSGLASLPDWTEVAAGTDAIVTMATRLQAELHEDAQTGSMAVLVERMDDLAGTVAEMPLSGLVKAALDQEQLVVAEGESIFFSSSFGLPGLLKTSRSGLALQPDGVEGQSVFRTSFPAYNQADQPEGRGFLVQRGKPEMFQVALPG
;
A
#
# COMPACT_ATOMS: atom_id res chain seq x y z
N SER A 1 -83.21 2.53 84.17
CA SER A 1 -81.83 2.56 84.70
C SER A 1 -80.88 2.99 83.59
N THR A 2 -79.65 3.42 83.88
CA THR A 2 -78.65 3.82 82.87
C THR A 2 -78.38 2.71 81.84
N ALA A 3 -78.51 1.44 82.24
CA ALA A 3 -78.41 0.28 81.35
C ALA A 3 -79.55 0.18 80.32
N GLN A 4 -80.76 0.61 80.69
CA GLN A 4 -81.92 0.57 79.80
C GLN A 4 -81.87 1.68 78.74
N ALA A 5 -81.40 2.87 79.13
CA ALA A 5 -81.12 3.95 78.20
C ALA A 5 -79.96 3.61 77.24
N TRP A 6 -78.93 2.89 77.72
CA TRP A 6 -77.86 2.37 76.86
C TRP A 6 -78.35 1.30 75.88
N ALA A 7 -79.27 0.43 76.28
CA ALA A 7 -79.86 -0.57 75.39
C ALA A 7 -80.76 0.06 74.33
N GLU A 8 -81.56 1.07 74.69
CA GLU A 8 -82.39 1.83 73.73
C GLU A 8 -81.53 2.67 72.78
N LEU A 9 -80.46 3.30 73.28
CA LEU A 9 -79.50 4.02 72.43
C LEU A 9 -78.75 3.06 71.50
N ALA A 10 -78.29 1.91 71.99
CA ALA A 10 -77.64 0.89 71.18
C ALA A 10 -78.57 0.36 70.08
N ALA A 11 -79.83 0.07 70.40
CA ALA A 11 -80.82 -0.38 69.41
C ALA A 11 -81.16 0.71 68.36
N ALA A 12 -81.25 1.98 68.78
CA ALA A 12 -81.49 3.09 67.86
C ALA A 12 -80.28 3.38 66.96
N VAL A 13 -79.06 3.27 67.48
CA VAL A 13 -77.80 3.43 66.73
C VAL A 13 -77.56 2.25 65.79
N GLU A 14 -77.86 1.02 66.21
CA GLU A 14 -77.71 -0.19 65.39
C GLU A 14 -78.65 -0.14 64.18
N GLY A 15 -79.89 0.35 64.35
CA GLY A 15 -80.85 0.56 63.26
C GLY A 15 -80.51 1.72 62.30
N LEU A 16 -79.59 2.61 62.67
CA LEU A 16 -79.12 3.73 61.85
C LEU A 16 -77.66 3.54 61.34
N SER A 17 -77.04 2.40 61.65
CA SER A 17 -75.62 2.12 61.34
C SER A 17 -75.36 1.69 59.90
N LEU A 18 -76.41 1.30 59.17
CA LEU A 18 -76.33 0.78 57.80
C LEU A 18 -77.35 1.48 56.90
N VAL A 19 -76.91 1.87 55.70
CA VAL A 19 -77.78 2.39 54.63
C VAL A 19 -78.02 1.25 53.64
N THR A 20 -79.28 0.98 53.29
CA THR A 20 -79.62 -0.02 52.27
C THR A 20 -79.46 0.56 50.86
N ASP A 21 -79.23 -0.29 49.86
CA ASP A 21 -79.16 0.08 48.44
C ASP A 21 -78.06 1.10 48.08
N VAL A 22 -76.94 1.06 48.80
CA VAL A 22 -75.73 1.84 48.45
C VAL A 22 -74.63 0.94 47.86
N PRO A 23 -73.81 1.45 46.90
CA PRO A 23 -72.71 0.69 46.34
C PRO A 23 -71.70 0.24 47.39
N VAL A 24 -71.30 -1.03 47.32
CA VAL A 24 -70.17 -1.55 48.10
C VAL A 24 -68.89 -1.22 47.32
N VAL A 25 -68.10 -0.28 47.85
CA VAL A 25 -66.91 0.24 47.17
C VAL A 25 -65.66 -0.52 47.61
N VAL A 26 -64.76 -0.78 46.66
CA VAL A 26 -63.41 -1.25 46.90
C VAL A 26 -62.43 -0.29 46.23
N ASP A 27 -61.37 0.08 46.95
CA ASP A 27 -60.25 0.82 46.39
C ASP A 27 -59.03 -0.11 46.29
N PRO A 28 -58.73 -0.66 45.09
CA PRO A 28 -57.62 -1.58 44.91
C PRO A 28 -56.25 -0.99 45.29
N LEU A 29 -56.10 0.34 45.22
CA LEU A 29 -54.82 1.03 45.50
C LEU A 29 -54.57 1.24 47.00
N SER A 30 -55.55 1.04 47.86
CA SER A 30 -55.38 1.05 49.32
C SER A 30 -55.67 -0.30 49.98
N MET A 31 -56.48 -1.14 49.33
CA MET A 31 -56.96 -2.41 49.87
C MET A 31 -56.25 -3.64 49.28
N GLY A 32 -55.52 -3.49 48.17
CA GLY A 32 -54.73 -4.55 47.54
C GLY A 32 -55.54 -5.46 46.62
N ALA A 33 -55.17 -6.75 46.56
CA ALA A 33 -55.83 -7.72 45.69
C ALA A 33 -57.28 -8.02 46.10
N ILE A 34 -58.13 -8.20 45.10
CA ILE A 34 -59.57 -8.46 45.24
C ILE A 34 -59.84 -9.92 44.90
N GLY A 35 -60.49 -10.65 45.79
CA GLY A 35 -60.99 -12.00 45.52
C GLY A 35 -62.43 -12.01 45.03
N VAL A 36 -62.75 -12.84 44.05
CA VAL A 36 -64.13 -13.17 43.66
C VAL A 36 -64.27 -14.68 43.81
N SER A 37 -65.11 -15.13 44.75
CA SER A 37 -65.39 -16.55 44.99
C SER A 37 -66.84 -16.92 44.71
N GLY A 38 -67.08 -18.18 44.33
CA GLY A 38 -68.41 -18.72 44.12
C GLY A 38 -68.44 -19.74 42.99
N ALA A 39 -69.61 -20.36 42.76
CA ALA A 39 -69.78 -21.24 41.61
C ALA A 39 -69.49 -20.46 40.31
N ARG A 40 -68.76 -21.07 39.37
CA ARG A 40 -68.27 -20.39 38.16
C ARG A 40 -69.39 -19.68 37.38
N GLU A 41 -70.58 -20.27 37.33
CA GLU A 41 -71.77 -19.73 36.65
C GLU A 41 -72.20 -18.35 37.17
N VAL A 42 -71.94 -18.02 38.44
CA VAL A 42 -72.32 -16.74 39.06
C VAL A 42 -71.11 -15.83 39.33
N ALA A 43 -69.95 -16.41 39.65
CA ALA A 43 -68.72 -15.65 39.95
C ALA A 43 -68.08 -15.04 38.68
N LEU A 44 -68.11 -15.76 37.56
CA LEU A 44 -67.52 -15.28 36.30
C LEU A 44 -68.26 -14.05 35.72
N PRO A 45 -69.61 -14.03 35.61
CA PRO A 45 -70.34 -12.82 35.22
C PRO A 45 -70.11 -11.62 36.14
N ALA A 46 -69.90 -11.85 37.44
CA ALA A 46 -69.56 -10.79 38.40
C ALA A 46 -68.14 -10.24 38.17
N ALA A 47 -67.15 -11.11 37.94
CA ALA A 47 -65.79 -10.70 37.61
C ALA A 47 -65.71 -9.95 36.26
N ARG A 48 -66.51 -10.35 35.26
CA ARG A 48 -66.65 -9.58 34.01
C ARG A 48 -67.21 -8.18 34.27
N SER A 49 -68.22 -8.06 35.12
CA SER A 49 -68.80 -6.77 35.51
C SER A 49 -67.74 -5.82 36.09
N LEU A 50 -66.90 -6.30 37.03
CA LEU A 50 -65.82 -5.51 37.63
C LEU A 50 -64.79 -5.02 36.60
N ILE A 51 -64.34 -5.91 35.71
CA ILE A 51 -63.36 -5.54 34.68
C ILE A 51 -63.99 -4.61 33.65
N LEU A 52 -65.25 -4.86 33.26
CA LEU A 52 -65.95 -4.01 32.30
C LEU A 52 -66.16 -2.59 32.83
N GLN A 53 -66.49 -2.44 34.12
CA GLN A 53 -66.54 -1.14 34.79
C GLN A 53 -65.17 -0.44 34.74
N ALA A 54 -64.08 -1.16 35.01
CA ALA A 54 -62.73 -0.57 34.98
C ALA A 54 -62.35 -0.05 33.59
N VAL A 55 -62.54 -0.85 32.53
CA VAL A 55 -62.16 -0.48 31.15
C VAL A 55 -63.08 0.55 30.50
N THR A 56 -64.31 0.72 31.00
CA THR A 56 -65.24 1.75 30.50
C THR A 56 -65.09 3.09 31.21
N LEU A 57 -64.54 3.10 32.44
CA LEU A 57 -64.36 4.32 33.24
C LEU A 57 -62.96 4.94 33.14
N HIS A 58 -61.97 4.23 32.60
CA HIS A 58 -60.58 4.70 32.53
C HIS A 58 -60.03 4.65 31.11
N SER A 59 -59.20 5.63 30.76
CA SER A 59 -58.49 5.66 29.47
C SER A 59 -57.48 4.50 29.36
N PRO A 60 -57.26 3.92 28.18
CA PRO A 60 -56.14 2.99 27.92
C PRO A 60 -54.76 3.61 28.19
N ALA A 61 -54.65 4.94 28.26
CA ALA A 61 -53.43 5.64 28.63
C ALA A 61 -53.18 5.64 30.16
N GLU A 62 -54.21 5.36 30.97
CA GLU A 62 -54.20 5.41 32.44
C GLU A 62 -54.33 4.01 33.07
N LEU A 63 -55.00 3.08 32.39
CA LEU A 63 -55.25 1.72 32.84
C LEU A 63 -54.79 0.71 31.80
N ILE A 64 -54.02 -0.29 32.23
CA ILE A 64 -53.61 -1.46 31.46
C ILE A 64 -54.31 -2.67 32.04
N VAL A 65 -54.78 -3.57 31.19
CA VAL A 65 -55.38 -4.84 31.61
C VAL A 65 -54.49 -5.99 31.19
N ALA A 66 -54.20 -6.88 32.14
CA ALA A 66 -53.48 -8.12 31.91
C ALA A 66 -54.26 -9.30 32.49
N ALA A 67 -54.02 -10.51 31.98
CA ALA A 67 -54.73 -11.71 32.44
C ALA A 67 -53.83 -12.94 32.47
N PHE A 68 -53.85 -13.64 33.61
CA PHE A 68 -53.42 -15.01 33.78
C PHE A 68 -54.65 -15.91 33.71
N ALA A 69 -54.94 -16.43 32.51
CA ALA A 69 -56.10 -17.27 32.25
C ALA A 69 -55.75 -18.77 32.31
N SER A 70 -56.74 -19.59 32.62
CA SER A 70 -56.65 -21.05 32.55
C SER A 70 -56.47 -21.52 31.12
N THR A 71 -55.66 -22.56 30.90
CA THR A 71 -55.52 -23.22 29.59
C THR A 71 -56.85 -23.76 29.06
N THR A 72 -57.78 -24.13 29.95
CA THR A 72 -59.04 -24.79 29.61
C THR A 72 -60.19 -23.81 29.42
N THR A 73 -60.19 -22.69 30.15
CA THR A 73 -61.31 -21.74 30.20
C THR A 73 -60.98 -20.34 29.70
N ALA A 74 -59.76 -20.07 29.20
CA ALA A 74 -59.36 -18.77 28.63
C ALA A 74 -60.31 -18.22 27.56
N ARG A 75 -61.01 -19.08 26.80
CA ARG A 75 -62.01 -18.65 25.80
C ARG A 75 -63.14 -17.81 26.40
N GLU A 76 -63.44 -18.02 27.68
CA GLU A 76 -64.48 -17.25 28.39
C GLU A 76 -64.06 -15.80 28.65
N TRP A 77 -62.77 -15.50 28.48
CA TRP A 77 -62.14 -14.19 28.58
C TRP A 77 -61.71 -13.61 27.22
N ASP A 78 -62.01 -14.28 26.10
CA ASP A 78 -61.55 -13.90 24.75
C ASP A 78 -61.91 -12.45 24.35
N TRP A 79 -62.96 -11.88 24.94
CA TRP A 79 -63.34 -10.49 24.74
C TRP A 79 -62.25 -9.51 25.16
N LEU A 80 -61.36 -9.86 26.10
CA LEU A 80 -60.26 -9.01 26.55
C LEU A 80 -59.30 -8.64 25.41
N LYS A 81 -59.16 -9.50 24.38
CA LYS A 81 -58.32 -9.21 23.20
C LYS A 81 -58.77 -7.98 22.42
N TRP A 82 -60.03 -7.58 22.58
CA TRP A 82 -60.63 -6.47 21.85
C TRP A 82 -60.59 -5.15 22.61
N VAL A 83 -60.27 -5.15 23.92
CA VAL A 83 -60.18 -3.89 24.66
C VAL A 83 -58.84 -3.20 24.39
N PRO A 84 -58.81 -1.88 24.13
CA PRO A 84 -57.57 -1.16 23.87
C PRO A 84 -56.58 -1.21 25.06
N HIS A 85 -57.07 -1.45 26.27
CA HIS A 85 -56.27 -1.57 27.50
C HIS A 85 -55.29 -2.75 27.53
N THR A 86 -55.45 -3.76 26.66
CA THR A 86 -54.51 -4.91 26.53
C THR A 86 -53.49 -4.73 25.41
N ALA A 87 -53.49 -3.58 24.75
CA ALA A 87 -52.58 -3.26 23.63
C ALA A 87 -52.14 -1.79 23.64
N SER A 88 -52.28 -1.10 24.77
CA SER A 88 -51.97 0.33 24.88
C SER A 88 -50.49 0.60 24.63
N ALA A 89 -50.20 1.60 23.79
CA ALA A 89 -48.84 2.09 23.54
C ALA A 89 -48.15 2.66 24.79
N ARG A 90 -48.92 2.96 25.84
CA ARG A 90 -48.41 3.44 27.14
C ARG A 90 -48.12 2.30 28.11
N SER A 91 -48.34 1.05 27.71
CA SER A 91 -48.16 -0.09 28.60
C SER A 91 -46.70 -0.20 29.09
N PRO A 92 -46.48 -0.37 30.41
CA PRO A 92 -45.16 -0.65 30.95
C PRO A 92 -44.76 -2.13 30.76
N ILE A 93 -45.62 -2.95 30.16
CA ILE A 93 -45.44 -4.38 29.94
C ILE A 93 -45.22 -4.58 28.43
N SER A 94 -44.03 -5.05 28.06
CA SER A 94 -43.65 -5.39 26.69
C SER A 94 -43.94 -6.85 26.30
N ALA A 95 -44.21 -7.73 27.27
CA ALA A 95 -44.74 -9.07 27.04
C ALA A 95 -46.23 -9.00 26.68
N GLY A 96 -46.76 -10.06 26.07
CA GLY A 96 -48.20 -10.15 25.81
C GLY A 96 -49.01 -10.06 27.11
N HIS A 97 -49.97 -9.13 27.18
CA HIS A 97 -50.75 -8.87 28.41
C HIS A 97 -51.73 -10.00 28.73
N LEU A 98 -52.08 -10.81 27.74
CA LEU A 98 -53.01 -11.95 27.88
C LEU A 98 -52.23 -13.26 27.79
N ALA A 99 -52.12 -13.99 28.90
CA ALA A 99 -51.35 -15.22 29.00
C ALA A 99 -52.21 -16.40 29.44
N SER A 100 -52.13 -17.51 28.70
CA SER A 100 -52.83 -18.77 29.03
C SER A 100 -51.95 -20.01 28.92
N THR A 101 -50.66 -19.86 28.56
CA THR A 101 -49.68 -20.94 28.48
C THR A 101 -48.56 -20.70 29.49
N ALA A 102 -47.89 -21.76 29.97
CA ALA A 102 -46.84 -21.62 30.96
C ALA A 102 -45.69 -20.65 30.54
N PRO A 103 -45.19 -20.67 29.28
CA PRO A 103 -44.18 -19.71 28.85
C PRO A 103 -44.68 -18.26 28.83
N ALA A 104 -45.90 -18.02 28.33
CA ALA A 104 -46.49 -16.69 28.29
C ALA A 104 -46.75 -16.15 29.70
N CYS A 105 -47.25 -17.00 30.61
CA CYS A 105 -47.45 -16.65 32.01
C CYS A 105 -46.13 -16.33 32.70
N ALA A 106 -45.06 -17.10 32.46
CA ALA A 106 -43.75 -16.83 33.03
C ALA A 106 -43.18 -15.48 32.56
N ALA A 107 -43.31 -15.16 31.26
CA ALA A 107 -42.86 -13.90 30.70
C ALA A 107 -43.63 -12.69 31.28
N LEU A 108 -44.97 -12.78 31.32
CA LEU A 108 -45.82 -11.73 31.90
C LEU A 108 -45.52 -11.51 33.39
N LEU A 109 -45.37 -12.59 34.15
CA LEU A 109 -45.07 -12.52 35.59
C LEU A 109 -43.71 -11.87 35.86
N SER A 110 -42.67 -12.21 35.09
CA SER A 110 -41.34 -11.58 35.22
C SER A 110 -41.42 -10.07 35.04
N GLN A 111 -42.15 -9.60 34.03
CA GLN A 111 -42.26 -8.16 33.77
C GLN A 111 -43.07 -7.42 34.83
N LEU A 112 -44.12 -8.05 35.37
CA LEU A 112 -44.87 -7.46 36.48
C LEU A 112 -44.03 -7.39 37.76
N GLU A 113 -43.15 -8.37 38.01
CA GLU A 113 -42.19 -8.33 39.11
C GLU A 113 -41.14 -7.23 38.93
N ASP A 114 -40.57 -7.09 37.73
CA ASP A 114 -39.64 -6.01 37.39
C ASP A 114 -40.29 -4.63 37.56
N LEU A 115 -41.54 -4.49 37.10
CA LEU A 115 -42.33 -3.27 37.29
C LEU A 115 -42.53 -2.97 38.76
N SER A 116 -42.89 -3.98 39.56
CA SER A 116 -43.04 -3.85 41.02
C SER A 116 -41.73 -3.46 41.70
N ALA A 117 -40.59 -3.99 41.27
CA ALA A 117 -39.27 -3.69 41.83
C ALA A 117 -38.81 -2.26 41.50
N SER A 118 -39.15 -1.77 40.30
CA SER A 118 -38.78 -0.43 39.83
C SER A 118 -39.48 0.73 40.57
N ALA A 119 -40.55 0.44 41.32
CA ALA A 119 -41.36 1.43 42.00
C ALA A 119 -40.83 1.87 43.39
N GLY A 120 -39.75 1.23 43.90
CA GLY A 120 -39.15 1.52 45.20
C GLY A 120 -39.83 0.85 46.39
N GLU A 121 -39.19 0.85 47.57
CA GLU A 121 -39.76 0.32 48.82
C GLU A 121 -40.85 1.25 49.39
N PRO A 122 -41.88 0.70 50.06
CA PRO A 122 -42.98 1.48 50.62
C PRO A 122 -42.48 2.43 51.73
N PRO A 123 -42.90 3.72 51.75
CA PRO A 123 -42.66 4.58 52.92
C PRO A 123 -43.43 4.02 54.12
N GLY A 124 -42.76 3.89 55.27
CA GLY A 124 -43.27 3.26 56.50
C GLY A 124 -44.38 4.01 57.24
N SER A 125 -45.14 4.89 56.59
CA SER A 125 -46.21 5.69 57.20
C SER A 125 -47.52 5.57 56.41
N LEU A 126 -48.63 5.39 57.12
CA LEU A 126 -50.00 5.20 56.62
C LEU A 126 -50.69 6.49 56.14
N GLU A 127 -49.96 7.58 55.89
CA GLU A 127 -50.54 8.81 55.32
C GLU A 127 -50.39 8.82 53.79
N PRO A 128 -51.43 9.19 53.03
CA PRO A 128 -51.33 9.35 51.58
C PRO A 128 -50.30 10.45 51.26
N PRO A 129 -49.41 10.26 50.27
CA PRO A 129 -48.44 11.29 49.92
C PRO A 129 -49.17 12.52 49.38
N GLU A 130 -48.81 13.71 49.87
CA GLU A 130 -49.27 14.96 49.24
C GLU A 130 -48.78 15.01 47.78
N PRO A 131 -49.62 15.46 46.83
CA PRO A 131 -49.21 15.58 45.44
C PRO A 131 -48.16 16.69 45.32
N SER A 132 -46.89 16.31 45.22
CA SER A 132 -45.82 17.25 44.89
C SER A 132 -46.07 17.83 43.48
N ALA A 133 -46.26 19.14 43.43
CA ALA A 133 -46.42 19.90 42.19
C ALA A 133 -45.09 19.88 41.41
N GLY A 134 -44.91 18.90 40.53
CA GLY A 134 -43.72 18.85 39.66
C GLY A 134 -43.46 17.56 38.89
N GLN A 135 -44.07 16.42 39.22
CA GLN A 135 -43.85 15.15 38.49
C GLN A 135 -44.98 14.85 37.50
N GLY A 136 -44.98 15.57 36.38
CA GLY A 136 -45.87 15.32 35.26
C GLY A 136 -45.44 14.10 34.44
N ARG A 137 -45.78 12.89 34.90
CA ARG A 137 -45.97 11.65 34.10
C ARG A 137 -46.47 10.53 35.05
N SER A 138 -47.78 10.49 35.30
CA SER A 138 -48.43 9.40 36.02
C SER A 138 -48.26 8.10 35.21
N ARG A 139 -47.57 7.07 35.75
CA ARG A 139 -47.48 5.75 35.10
C ARG A 139 -48.87 5.10 35.11
N PRO A 140 -49.30 4.42 34.03
CA PRO A 140 -50.61 3.77 34.04
C PRO A 140 -50.64 2.64 35.07
N ARG A 141 -51.82 2.41 35.64
CA ARG A 141 -52.07 1.33 36.59
C ARG A 141 -52.35 0.04 35.84
N VAL A 142 -51.97 -1.10 36.43
CA VAL A 142 -52.15 -2.41 35.80
C VAL A 142 -53.18 -3.21 36.60
N LEU A 143 -54.30 -3.55 35.96
CA LEU A 143 -55.30 -4.46 36.49
C LEU A 143 -55.06 -5.87 35.95
N VAL A 144 -54.78 -6.81 36.84
CA VAL A 144 -54.41 -8.18 36.49
C VAL A 144 -55.51 -9.15 36.92
N LEU A 145 -56.20 -9.75 35.95
CA LEU A 145 -57.10 -10.86 36.20
C LEU A 145 -56.30 -12.15 36.44
N VAL A 146 -56.64 -12.92 37.46
CA VAL A 146 -56.03 -14.22 37.75
C VAL A 146 -57.09 -15.29 37.95
N GLU A 147 -57.06 -16.32 37.10
CA GLU A 147 -57.81 -17.55 37.36
C GLU A 147 -57.03 -18.49 38.28
N ASN A 148 -57.74 -19.12 39.21
CA ASN A 148 -57.15 -19.98 40.24
C ASN A 148 -56.30 -21.16 39.68
N ASP A 149 -56.60 -21.63 38.48
CA ASP A 149 -55.91 -22.72 37.77
C ASP A 149 -55.04 -22.25 36.59
N ALA A 150 -54.71 -20.95 36.51
CA ALA A 150 -53.78 -20.44 35.51
C ALA A 150 -52.41 -21.13 35.59
N PRO A 151 -51.73 -21.43 34.46
CA PRO A 151 -50.47 -22.17 34.42
C PRO A 151 -49.27 -21.27 34.79
N ALA A 152 -49.34 -20.63 35.96
CA ALA A 152 -48.34 -19.73 36.52
C ALA A 152 -47.94 -20.18 37.92
N GLU A 153 -46.76 -19.79 38.39
CA GLU A 153 -46.28 -20.18 39.71
C GLU A 153 -47.06 -19.43 40.80
N ARG A 154 -47.92 -20.15 41.53
CA ARG A 154 -48.85 -19.56 42.51
C ARG A 154 -48.15 -18.76 43.61
N SER A 155 -47.02 -19.23 44.12
CA SER A 155 -46.19 -18.55 45.14
C SER A 155 -45.81 -17.13 44.71
N ARG A 156 -45.30 -16.98 43.49
CA ARG A 156 -44.89 -15.70 42.90
C ARG A 156 -46.07 -14.77 42.65
N MET A 157 -47.19 -15.30 42.15
CA MET A 157 -48.42 -14.51 42.00
C MET A 157 -48.96 -13.98 43.33
N VAL A 158 -48.89 -14.78 44.41
CA VAL A 158 -49.28 -14.33 45.75
C VAL A 158 -48.32 -13.25 46.27
N GLN A 159 -47.02 -13.39 46.03
CA GLN A 159 -46.03 -12.37 46.39
C GLN A 159 -46.28 -11.04 45.66
N LEU A 160 -46.60 -11.11 44.35
CA LEU A 160 -46.99 -9.96 43.57
C LEU A 160 -48.31 -9.34 44.08
N ALA A 161 -49.30 -10.15 44.48
CA ALA A 161 -50.54 -9.66 45.06
C ALA A 161 -50.33 -8.90 46.40
N GLU A 162 -49.37 -9.35 47.22
CA GLU A 162 -49.04 -8.69 48.50
C GLU A 162 -48.33 -7.34 48.32
N ARG A 163 -47.46 -7.21 47.31
CA ARG A 163 -46.54 -6.06 47.16
C ARG A 163 -46.88 -5.14 45.98
N GLY A 164 -47.43 -5.69 44.91
CA GLY A 164 -47.59 -5.04 43.62
C GLY A 164 -48.57 -3.87 43.60
N TRP A 165 -49.56 -3.85 44.49
CA TRP A 165 -50.57 -2.78 44.53
C TRP A 165 -49.96 -1.42 44.87
N HIS A 166 -48.87 -1.36 45.64
CA HIS A 166 -48.10 -0.14 45.87
C HIS A 166 -47.43 0.40 44.59
N ALA A 167 -47.04 -0.49 43.69
CA ALA A 167 -46.50 -0.15 42.37
C ALA A 167 -47.61 0.13 41.34
N GLY A 168 -48.89 0.12 41.76
CA GLY A 168 -50.04 0.29 40.87
C GLY A 168 -50.46 -0.99 40.14
N ILE A 169 -50.07 -2.17 40.61
CA ILE A 169 -50.46 -3.48 40.06
C ILE A 169 -51.56 -4.08 40.96
N CYS A 170 -52.79 -4.07 40.49
CA CYS A 170 -53.97 -4.52 41.23
C CYS A 170 -54.47 -5.86 40.69
N MET A 171 -54.61 -6.88 41.54
CA MET A 171 -54.99 -8.22 41.10
C MET A 171 -56.45 -8.53 41.44
N VAL A 172 -57.18 -9.11 40.49
CA VAL A 172 -58.54 -9.65 40.68
C VAL A 172 -58.47 -11.17 40.54
N TRP A 173 -58.64 -11.89 41.64
CA TRP A 173 -58.48 -13.33 41.71
C TRP A 173 -59.84 -14.04 41.66
N LEU A 174 -60.07 -14.87 40.65
CA LEU A 174 -61.28 -15.67 40.53
C LEU A 174 -61.03 -17.09 41.09
N ALA A 175 -61.85 -17.50 42.05
CA ALA A 175 -61.74 -18.82 42.70
C ALA A 175 -63.11 -19.50 42.88
N PRO A 176 -63.18 -20.84 42.93
CA PRO A 176 -64.46 -21.55 43.08
C PRO A 176 -65.05 -21.44 44.49
N LEU A 177 -64.21 -21.22 45.51
CA LEU A 177 -64.59 -21.13 46.93
C LEU A 177 -63.69 -20.10 47.62
N THR A 178 -64.19 -19.43 48.65
CA THR A 178 -63.42 -18.44 49.42
C THR A 178 -62.10 -18.99 49.98
N PRO A 179 -62.00 -20.23 50.50
CA PRO A 179 -60.74 -20.81 50.96
C PRO A 179 -59.68 -21.01 49.86
N CYS A 180 -60.08 -20.97 48.59
CA CYS A 180 -59.16 -21.07 47.46
C CYS A 180 -58.53 -19.71 47.09
N LEU A 181 -59.01 -18.61 47.68
CA LEU A 181 -58.40 -17.28 47.51
C LEU A 181 -57.08 -17.21 48.31
N PRO A 182 -56.02 -16.58 47.76
CA PRO A 182 -54.83 -16.27 48.55
C PRO A 182 -55.13 -15.37 49.74
N ALA A 183 -54.36 -15.52 50.83
CA ALA A 183 -54.43 -14.61 51.98
C ALA A 183 -54.17 -13.13 51.64
N ALA A 184 -53.50 -12.88 50.50
CA ALA A 184 -53.30 -11.54 49.93
C ALA A 184 -54.61 -10.85 49.51
N CYS A 185 -55.68 -11.62 49.21
CA CYS A 185 -57.00 -11.09 48.88
C CYS A 185 -57.75 -10.71 50.16
N ARG A 186 -57.39 -9.56 50.74
CA ARG A 186 -57.96 -9.06 52.00
C ARG A 186 -59.33 -8.40 51.82
N VAL A 187 -59.74 -8.19 50.57
CA VAL A 187 -61.13 -7.88 50.20
C VAL A 187 -61.60 -8.96 49.26
N PHE A 188 -62.78 -9.52 49.51
CA PHE A 188 -63.36 -10.53 48.63
C PHE A 188 -64.87 -10.38 48.49
N LEU A 189 -65.38 -10.79 47.34
CA LEU A 189 -66.78 -10.94 47.03
C LEU A 189 -67.11 -12.43 46.90
N ASP A 190 -67.90 -12.97 47.82
CA ASP A 190 -68.44 -14.33 47.71
C ASP A 190 -69.83 -14.29 47.09
N VAL A 191 -69.98 -14.85 45.90
CA VAL A 191 -71.20 -14.81 45.09
C VAL A 191 -71.98 -16.10 45.30
N GLY A 192 -73.02 -16.03 46.12
CA GLY A 192 -74.00 -17.11 46.30
C GLY A 192 -75.03 -17.18 45.18
N SER A 193 -75.89 -18.20 45.20
CA SER A 193 -76.94 -18.42 44.19
C SER A 193 -78.10 -17.42 44.24
N SER A 194 -78.29 -16.70 45.35
CA SER A 194 -79.38 -15.72 45.55
C SER A 194 -78.93 -14.39 46.13
N GLN A 195 -77.88 -14.37 46.95
CA GLN A 195 -77.28 -13.15 47.53
C GLN A 195 -75.76 -13.33 47.65
N GLY A 196 -75.02 -12.23 47.51
CA GLY A 196 -73.57 -12.18 47.72
C GLY A 196 -73.19 -11.69 49.11
N SER A 197 -71.93 -11.86 49.48
CA SER A 197 -71.34 -11.27 50.69
C SER A 197 -69.97 -10.66 50.36
N ALA A 198 -69.73 -9.44 50.82
CA ALA A 198 -68.43 -8.77 50.65
C ALA A 198 -67.68 -8.73 51.97
N GLY A 199 -66.49 -9.33 52.02
CA GLY A 199 -65.64 -9.38 53.21
C GLY A 199 -64.48 -8.40 53.13
N TYR A 200 -64.28 -7.63 54.21
CA TYR A 200 -63.13 -6.74 54.42
C TYR A 200 -62.31 -7.28 55.60
N VAL A 201 -61.32 -8.12 55.30
CA VAL A 201 -60.56 -8.90 56.31
C VAL A 201 -59.81 -7.99 57.28
N ARG A 202 -59.23 -6.87 56.80
CA ARG A 202 -58.50 -5.91 57.66
C ARG A 202 -59.41 -5.20 58.66
N GLU A 203 -60.66 -4.92 58.27
CA GLU A 203 -61.65 -4.22 59.08
C GLU A 203 -62.44 -5.18 59.99
N GLY A 204 -62.29 -6.50 59.80
CA GLY A 204 -63.16 -7.50 60.44
C GLY A 204 -64.63 -7.33 60.05
N ARG A 205 -64.91 -6.70 58.89
CA ARG A 205 -66.25 -6.31 58.46
C ARG A 205 -66.75 -7.24 57.36
N LEU A 206 -67.97 -7.75 57.52
CA LEU A 206 -68.69 -8.51 56.50
C LEU A 206 -69.96 -7.74 56.14
N VAL A 207 -70.11 -7.39 54.87
CA VAL A 207 -71.32 -6.76 54.32
C VAL A 207 -72.16 -7.85 53.67
N THR A 208 -73.35 -8.08 54.22
CA THR A 208 -74.30 -9.08 53.70
C THR A 208 -75.73 -8.67 54.06
N PRO A 209 -76.71 -8.83 53.15
CA PRO A 209 -76.55 -9.31 51.77
C PRO A 209 -76.08 -8.23 50.79
N VAL A 210 -75.31 -8.64 49.78
CA VAL A 210 -74.89 -7.79 48.64
C VAL A 210 -75.60 -8.26 47.38
N VAL A 211 -76.24 -7.33 46.68
CA VAL A 211 -76.78 -7.58 45.33
C VAL A 211 -75.61 -7.46 44.34
N VAL A 212 -75.35 -8.52 43.58
CA VAL A 212 -74.23 -8.58 42.64
C VAL A 212 -74.74 -8.36 41.22
N GLU A 213 -74.28 -7.29 40.59
CA GLU A 213 -74.56 -7.03 39.18
C GLU A 213 -73.68 -7.92 38.29
N THR A 214 -74.31 -8.62 37.36
CA THR A 214 -73.65 -9.60 36.49
C THR A 214 -73.79 -9.21 35.03
N VAL A 215 -72.74 -9.47 34.24
CA VAL A 215 -72.75 -9.17 32.80
C VAL A 215 -72.54 -10.45 32.00
N SER A 216 -73.34 -10.64 30.95
CA SER A 216 -73.24 -11.80 30.08
C SER A 216 -71.99 -11.75 29.20
N ALA A 217 -71.51 -12.91 28.73
CA ALA A 217 -70.37 -12.96 27.81
C ALA A 217 -70.63 -12.18 26.51
N GLU A 218 -71.87 -12.22 25.99
CA GLU A 218 -72.27 -11.52 24.77
C GLU A 218 -72.24 -10.00 24.94
N GLN A 219 -72.79 -9.48 26.04
CA GLN A 219 -72.74 -8.05 26.36
C GLN A 219 -71.31 -7.56 26.53
N THR A 220 -70.46 -8.37 27.18
CA THR A 220 -69.05 -8.02 27.40
C THR A 220 -68.28 -7.96 26.08
N LEU A 221 -68.48 -8.94 25.18
CA LEU A 221 -67.85 -8.96 23.86
C LEU A 221 -68.33 -7.81 22.97
N ALA A 222 -69.63 -7.51 22.97
CA ALA A 222 -70.18 -6.40 22.20
C ALA A 222 -69.57 -5.05 22.65
N THR A 223 -69.47 -4.85 23.97
CA THR A 223 -68.87 -3.64 24.55
C THR A 223 -67.38 -3.55 24.24
N ALA A 224 -66.63 -4.66 24.35
CA ALA A 224 -65.21 -4.70 24.03
C ALA A 224 -64.93 -4.33 22.56
N ARG A 225 -65.76 -4.81 21.62
CA ARG A 225 -65.66 -4.43 20.20
C ARG A 225 -66.01 -2.97 19.94
N LEU A 226 -66.96 -2.40 20.69
CA LEU A 226 -67.27 -0.97 20.61
C LEU A 226 -66.13 -0.10 21.15
N LEU A 227 -65.39 -0.58 22.15
CA LEU A 227 -64.20 0.09 22.68
C LEU A 227 -62.94 -0.12 21.82
N SER A 228 -62.89 -1.19 21.01
CA SER A 228 -61.71 -1.53 20.20
C SER A 228 -61.14 -0.38 19.34
N PRO A 229 -61.94 0.48 18.67
CA PRO A 229 -61.41 1.61 17.90
C PRO A 229 -61.17 2.88 18.73
N VAL A 230 -61.37 2.86 20.05
CA VAL A 230 -61.26 4.04 20.90
C VAL A 230 -59.79 4.29 21.27
N GLU A 231 -59.27 5.42 20.84
CA GLU A 231 -57.93 5.91 21.18
C GLU A 231 -58.00 7.21 22.00
N ASP A 232 -57.04 7.41 22.90
CA ASP A 232 -56.94 8.61 23.71
C ASP A 232 -56.13 9.69 22.99
N SER A 233 -56.82 10.59 22.28
CA SER A 233 -56.21 11.71 21.55
C SER A 233 -55.41 12.70 22.43
N GLY A 234 -55.61 12.70 23.75
CA GLY A 234 -54.91 13.58 24.69
C GLY A 234 -53.58 13.02 25.20
N ALA A 235 -53.27 11.75 24.91
CA ALA A 235 -52.05 11.10 25.36
C ALA A 235 -50.91 11.31 24.34
N PRO A 236 -49.77 11.96 24.71
CA PRO A 236 -48.61 12.01 23.84
C PRO A 236 -48.02 10.60 23.70
N VAL A 237 -48.20 10.02 22.52
CA VAL A 237 -47.47 8.83 22.07
C VAL A 237 -46.12 9.31 21.54
N ASP A 238 -45.01 8.75 22.03
CA ASP A 238 -43.71 8.95 21.38
C ASP A 238 -43.77 8.18 20.05
N ASP A 239 -44.22 8.88 19.02
CA ASP A 239 -44.73 8.28 17.79
C ASP A 239 -43.58 7.70 16.95
N ALA A 240 -43.38 6.39 17.06
CA ALA A 240 -42.48 5.64 16.18
C ALA A 240 -43.06 5.45 14.76
N SER A 241 -44.30 5.91 14.51
CA SER A 241 -45.00 5.75 13.22
C SER A 241 -44.66 6.81 12.17
N ASP A 242 -44.06 7.95 12.57
CA ASP A 242 -43.77 9.08 11.68
C ASP A 242 -42.64 8.84 10.67
N LEU A 243 -41.81 7.81 10.88
CA LEU A 243 -40.67 7.53 10.02
C LEU A 243 -40.78 6.17 9.33
N PRO A 244 -40.58 6.11 8.00
CA PRO A 244 -40.61 4.85 7.28
C PRO A 244 -39.51 3.90 7.79
N ARG A 245 -39.73 2.59 7.61
CA ARG A 245 -38.74 1.55 7.95
C ARG A 245 -37.54 1.55 7.01
N ALA A 246 -37.77 1.83 5.74
CA ALA A 246 -36.76 2.02 4.71
C ALA A 246 -37.28 3.01 3.67
N VAL A 247 -36.39 3.76 3.02
CA VAL A 247 -36.75 4.72 1.98
C VAL A 247 -35.69 4.71 0.88
N SER A 248 -36.12 4.68 -0.39
CA SER A 248 -35.20 4.79 -1.52
C SER A 248 -34.73 6.24 -1.67
N LEU A 249 -33.41 6.44 -1.84
CA LEU A 249 -32.84 7.74 -2.12
C LEU A 249 -33.35 8.31 -3.45
N LEU A 250 -33.55 7.44 -4.44
CA LEU A 250 -34.02 7.83 -5.76
C LEU A 250 -35.46 8.35 -5.69
N THR A 251 -36.34 7.68 -4.93
CA THR A 251 -37.71 8.16 -4.69
C THR A 251 -37.72 9.52 -3.98
N LEU A 252 -36.79 9.76 -3.05
CA LEU A 252 -36.69 11.05 -2.35
C LEU A 252 -36.14 12.18 -3.22
N SER A 253 -35.21 11.87 -4.13
CA SER A 253 -34.51 12.86 -4.96
C SER A 253 -35.22 13.14 -6.29
N GLY A 254 -36.04 12.18 -6.75
CA GLY A 254 -36.76 12.17 -8.02
C GLY A 254 -36.25 11.04 -8.93
N THR A 255 -37.15 10.18 -9.40
CA THR A 255 -36.81 8.99 -10.22
C THR A 255 -36.20 9.34 -11.58
N GLU A 256 -36.51 10.53 -12.11
CA GLU A 256 -35.93 11.05 -13.35
C GLU A 256 -34.40 11.14 -13.32
N LEU A 257 -33.80 11.32 -12.14
CA LEU A 257 -32.34 11.38 -11.98
C LEU A 257 -31.62 10.07 -12.38
N ALA A 258 -32.33 8.93 -12.40
CA ALA A 258 -31.74 7.64 -12.75
C ALA A 258 -31.74 7.34 -14.26
N HIS A 259 -32.35 8.20 -15.08
CA HIS A 259 -32.49 7.94 -16.52
C HIS A 259 -32.51 9.17 -17.43
N SER A 260 -32.52 10.39 -16.87
CA SER A 260 -32.53 11.65 -17.61
C SER A 260 -31.36 12.54 -17.18
N GLU A 261 -30.38 12.72 -18.06
CA GLU A 261 -29.28 13.66 -17.81
C GLU A 261 -29.77 15.10 -17.72
N SER A 262 -30.88 15.43 -18.39
CA SER A 262 -31.49 16.76 -18.34
C SER A 262 -32.01 17.11 -16.93
N ALA A 263 -32.51 16.13 -16.17
CA ALA A 263 -32.91 16.33 -14.79
C ALA A 263 -31.71 16.68 -13.88
N VAL A 264 -30.56 16.03 -14.09
CA VAL A 264 -29.32 16.36 -13.37
C VAL A 264 -28.83 17.78 -13.73
N LEU A 265 -28.85 18.13 -15.02
CA LEU A 265 -28.47 19.47 -15.49
C LEU A 265 -29.39 20.56 -14.92
N GLU A 266 -30.69 20.30 -14.83
CA GLU A 266 -31.65 21.22 -14.20
C GLU A 266 -31.30 21.44 -12.72
N ARG A 267 -31.05 20.36 -11.96
CA ARG A 267 -30.61 20.46 -10.55
C ARG A 267 -29.32 21.26 -10.40
N TRP A 268 -28.33 21.03 -11.27
CA TRP A 268 -27.08 21.80 -11.25
C TRP A 268 -27.29 23.27 -11.64
N GLY A 269 -28.25 23.55 -12.50
CA GLY A 269 -28.71 24.91 -12.83
C GLY A 269 -29.40 25.60 -11.65
N GLU A 270 -30.30 24.90 -10.95
CA GLU A 270 -30.97 25.37 -9.73
C GLU A 270 -29.97 25.72 -8.63
N SER A 271 -28.98 24.85 -8.41
CA SER A 271 -27.90 25.07 -7.43
C SER A 271 -26.84 26.04 -7.92
N ARG A 272 -26.88 26.45 -9.20
CA ARG A 272 -25.90 27.34 -9.85
C ARG A 272 -24.48 26.83 -9.65
N SER A 273 -24.32 25.53 -9.82
CA SER A 273 -23.04 24.84 -9.67
C SER A 273 -22.28 24.71 -10.98
N ILE A 274 -22.91 24.97 -12.13
CA ILE A 274 -22.23 25.07 -13.43
C ILE A 274 -21.65 26.49 -13.59
N ILE A 275 -20.33 26.58 -13.69
CA ILE A 275 -19.56 27.83 -13.77
C ILE A 275 -19.08 28.07 -15.21
N THR A 276 -18.70 27.02 -15.93
CA THR A 276 -18.23 27.08 -17.33
C THR A 276 -18.99 26.10 -18.22
N GLY A 277 -18.84 26.23 -19.54
CA GLY A 277 -19.49 25.37 -20.52
C GLY A 277 -20.83 25.93 -21.04
N PRO A 278 -21.49 25.23 -21.98
CA PRO A 278 -22.67 25.72 -22.69
C PRO A 278 -23.90 25.96 -21.81
N PHE A 279 -23.99 25.29 -20.65
CA PHE A 279 -25.09 25.42 -19.70
C PHE A 279 -24.79 26.41 -18.56
N ALA A 280 -23.61 27.05 -18.55
CA ALA A 280 -23.28 28.07 -17.57
C ALA A 280 -24.15 29.33 -17.77
N PRO A 281 -24.60 29.99 -16.68
CA PRO A 281 -25.37 31.22 -16.80
C PRO A 281 -24.52 32.33 -17.45
N ARG A 282 -25.12 33.09 -18.38
CA ARG A 282 -24.46 34.21 -19.10
C ARG A 282 -23.87 35.29 -18.19
N THR A 283 -24.35 35.40 -16.95
CA THR A 283 -23.83 36.33 -15.95
C THR A 283 -23.57 35.56 -14.66
N PRO A 284 -22.33 35.61 -14.11
CA PRO A 284 -22.01 34.93 -12.87
C PRO A 284 -22.90 35.43 -11.73
N ALA A 285 -23.58 34.49 -11.05
CA ALA A 285 -24.44 34.83 -9.93
C ALA A 285 -23.60 35.25 -8.73
N ARG A 286 -23.77 36.49 -8.25
CA ARG A 286 -23.04 37.03 -7.08
C ARG A 286 -23.58 36.54 -5.73
N ARG A 287 -23.75 35.23 -5.55
CA ARG A 287 -24.19 34.61 -4.29
C ARG A 287 -23.36 33.36 -4.00
N ALA A 288 -23.08 33.15 -2.73
CA ALA A 288 -22.44 31.92 -2.26
C ALA A 288 -23.34 30.70 -2.50
N GLY A 289 -22.78 29.61 -2.99
CA GLY A 289 -23.48 28.32 -3.10
C GLY A 289 -23.59 27.61 -1.74
N ASN A 290 -24.47 26.62 -1.65
CA ASN A 290 -24.54 25.70 -0.50
C ASN A 290 -23.93 24.33 -0.86
N LEU A 291 -23.83 23.42 0.11
CA LEU A 291 -23.45 22.02 -0.10
C LEU A 291 -24.56 21.08 0.40
N ARG A 292 -25.82 21.45 0.11
CA ARG A 292 -26.99 20.71 0.55
C ARG A 292 -27.11 19.37 -0.19
N ALA A 293 -27.38 18.31 0.56
CA ALA A 293 -27.60 16.96 0.06
C ALA A 293 -28.86 16.36 0.68
N VAL A 294 -29.70 15.72 -0.12
CA VAL A 294 -30.79 14.87 0.39
C VAL A 294 -30.19 13.53 0.79
N ILE A 295 -30.43 13.10 2.03
CA ILE A 295 -29.82 11.86 2.57
C ILE A 295 -30.86 10.91 3.18
N GLY A 296 -32.12 11.31 3.28
CA GLY A 296 -33.15 10.52 3.94
C GLY A 296 -34.49 11.22 4.11
N GLN A 297 -35.31 10.71 5.02
CA GLN A 297 -36.64 11.24 5.35
C GLN A 297 -36.81 11.38 6.87
N SER A 298 -37.28 12.54 7.29
CA SER A 298 -37.70 12.86 8.66
C SER A 298 -39.23 12.87 8.77
N ALA A 299 -39.76 13.03 9.98
CA ALA A 299 -41.20 13.20 10.21
C ALA A 299 -41.78 14.40 9.45
N GLN A 300 -40.96 15.40 9.13
CA GLN A 300 -41.35 16.60 8.38
C GLN A 300 -41.19 16.43 6.85
N GLY A 301 -40.86 15.24 6.36
CA GLY A 301 -40.57 14.97 4.95
C GLY A 301 -39.07 14.82 4.66
N THR A 302 -38.64 15.12 3.43
CA THR A 302 -37.26 14.90 2.97
C THR A 302 -36.24 15.55 3.89
N PHE A 303 -35.31 14.74 4.40
CA PHE A 303 -34.22 15.16 5.27
C PHE A 303 -32.98 15.46 4.44
N SER A 304 -32.41 16.65 4.66
CA SER A 304 -31.25 17.13 3.94
C SER A 304 -30.24 17.76 4.88
N VAL A 305 -28.97 17.64 4.53
CA VAL A 305 -27.83 18.17 5.31
C VAL A 305 -26.99 19.08 4.42
N ASP A 306 -26.53 20.22 4.96
CA ASP A 306 -25.67 21.17 4.27
C ASP A 306 -24.39 21.41 5.07
N LEU A 307 -23.25 20.96 4.52
CA LEU A 307 -21.93 21.10 5.18
C LEU A 307 -21.50 22.55 5.41
N ARG A 308 -22.10 23.54 4.74
CA ARG A 308 -21.80 24.96 5.01
C ARG A 308 -22.65 25.54 6.14
N ALA A 309 -23.89 25.08 6.30
CA ALA A 309 -24.84 25.60 7.26
C ALA A 309 -24.86 24.80 8.57
N ASP A 310 -24.83 23.47 8.49
CA ASP A 310 -24.98 22.57 9.63
C ASP A 310 -23.65 22.30 10.36
N GLY A 311 -22.54 22.36 9.62
CA GLY A 311 -21.18 22.22 10.16
C GLY A 311 -20.18 21.77 9.10
N PRO A 312 -18.98 22.38 9.02
CA PRO A 312 -18.02 22.11 7.95
C PRO A 312 -17.45 20.69 8.00
N HIS A 313 -17.48 20.06 9.18
CA HIS A 313 -17.02 18.70 9.37
C HIS A 313 -18.10 17.90 10.11
N ALA A 314 -18.27 16.65 9.71
CA ALA A 314 -19.26 15.73 10.23
C ALA A 314 -18.61 14.52 10.89
N LEU A 315 -19.24 14.04 11.96
CA LEU A 315 -18.94 12.77 12.59
C LEU A 315 -20.13 11.84 12.42
N VAL A 316 -19.90 10.65 11.88
CA VAL A 316 -20.91 9.60 11.69
C VAL A 316 -20.51 8.41 12.53
N GLY A 317 -21.41 7.94 13.39
CA GLY A 317 -21.20 6.68 14.11
C GLY A 317 -22.32 5.69 13.87
N GLY A 318 -21.98 4.40 13.88
CA GLY A 318 -22.95 3.32 13.72
C GLY A 318 -22.27 1.97 13.67
N THR A 319 -22.85 0.99 14.34
CA THR A 319 -22.34 -0.39 14.37
C THR A 319 -22.47 -1.09 13.01
N THR A 320 -21.78 -2.22 12.85
CA THR A 320 -21.92 -3.08 11.66
C THR A 320 -23.39 -3.45 11.43
N GLY A 321 -23.86 -3.31 10.19
CA GLY A 321 -25.25 -3.58 9.81
C GLY A 321 -26.23 -2.45 10.13
N ALA A 322 -25.79 -1.35 10.76
CA ALA A 322 -26.68 -0.22 11.06
C ALA A 322 -27.06 0.63 9.83
N GLY A 323 -26.40 0.45 8.67
CA GLY A 323 -26.61 1.25 7.46
C GLY A 323 -25.63 2.41 7.26
N LYS A 324 -24.46 2.37 7.92
CA LYS A 324 -23.43 3.42 7.84
C LYS A 324 -22.93 3.67 6.42
N SER A 325 -22.57 2.61 5.68
CA SER A 325 -22.06 2.71 4.31
C SER A 325 -23.11 3.30 3.35
N GLU A 326 -24.36 2.85 3.46
CA GLU A 326 -25.51 3.35 2.71
C GLU A 326 -25.78 4.84 2.98
N LEU A 327 -25.65 5.29 4.23
CA LEU A 327 -25.72 6.71 4.56
C LEU A 327 -24.62 7.51 3.85
N LEU A 328 -23.37 7.02 3.87
CA LEU A 328 -22.26 7.73 3.21
C LEU A 328 -22.44 7.80 1.70
N GLN A 329 -22.84 6.68 1.07
CA GLN A 329 -23.17 6.62 -0.35
C GLN A 329 -24.33 7.56 -0.69
N ALA A 330 -25.41 7.55 0.10
CA ALA A 330 -26.56 8.42 -0.11
C ALA A 330 -26.19 9.90 0.01
N TRP A 331 -25.27 10.23 0.92
CA TRP A 331 -24.78 11.60 1.07
C TRP A 331 -23.92 12.04 -0.13
N ILE A 332 -23.02 11.20 -0.61
CA ILE A 332 -22.21 11.46 -1.81
C ILE A 332 -23.11 11.63 -3.02
N LEU A 333 -24.04 10.71 -3.26
CA LEU A 333 -24.98 10.75 -4.40
C LEU A 333 -25.94 11.93 -4.31
N GLY A 334 -26.43 12.25 -3.10
CA GLY A 334 -27.29 13.41 -2.86
C GLY A 334 -26.57 14.74 -3.16
N MET A 335 -25.27 14.85 -2.84
CA MET A 335 -24.45 16.00 -3.22
C MET A 335 -24.17 16.03 -4.73
N ALA A 336 -23.75 14.90 -5.32
CA ALA A 336 -23.40 14.80 -6.74
C ALA A 336 -24.59 15.08 -7.68
N SER A 337 -25.79 14.68 -7.27
CA SER A 337 -27.04 14.94 -7.99
C SER A 337 -27.47 16.41 -7.89
N ALA A 338 -27.20 17.06 -6.75
CA ALA A 338 -27.59 18.45 -6.51
C ALA A 338 -26.57 19.47 -7.06
N HIS A 339 -25.28 19.12 -7.12
CA HIS A 339 -24.19 20.05 -7.43
C HIS A 339 -23.23 19.47 -8.47
N SER A 340 -22.77 20.28 -9.41
CA SER A 340 -21.80 19.88 -10.44
C SER A 340 -20.38 19.64 -9.84
N PRO A 341 -19.48 18.95 -10.57
CA PRO A 341 -18.07 18.79 -10.20
C PRO A 341 -17.29 20.11 -10.03
N GLN A 342 -17.80 21.22 -10.57
CA GLN A 342 -17.20 22.55 -10.38
C GLN A 342 -17.55 23.17 -9.02
N ARG A 343 -18.53 22.62 -8.29
CA ARG A 343 -18.92 23.06 -6.94
C ARG A 343 -18.36 22.17 -5.85
N VAL A 344 -18.39 20.85 -6.06
CA VAL A 344 -17.99 19.86 -5.04
C VAL A 344 -17.21 18.72 -5.65
N THR A 345 -16.18 18.25 -4.95
CA THR A 345 -15.37 17.09 -5.32
C THR A 345 -15.16 16.17 -4.12
N PHE A 346 -15.03 14.87 -4.37
CA PHE A 346 -14.89 13.87 -3.30
C PHE A 346 -13.51 13.21 -3.30
N LEU A 347 -12.90 13.14 -2.11
CA LEU A 347 -11.79 12.24 -1.83
C LEU A 347 -12.31 11.13 -0.90
N LEU A 348 -12.29 9.90 -1.37
CA LEU A 348 -12.85 8.76 -0.65
C LEU A 348 -11.71 7.99 0.01
N VAL A 349 -11.86 7.64 1.29
CA VAL A 349 -10.87 6.86 2.04
C VAL A 349 -11.58 5.64 2.63
N ASP A 350 -11.19 4.44 2.17
CA ASP A 350 -11.79 3.16 2.60
C ASP A 350 -10.68 2.21 3.09
N TYR A 351 -10.66 1.97 4.40
CA TYR A 351 -9.63 1.15 5.03
C TYR A 351 -9.91 -0.38 4.94
N LYS A 352 -11.16 -0.81 4.69
CA LYS A 352 -11.59 -2.23 4.79
C LYS A 352 -11.99 -2.84 3.44
N GLY A 353 -11.25 -2.54 2.37
CA GLY A 353 -11.31 -3.32 1.13
C GLY A 353 -12.10 -2.71 -0.03
N GLY A 354 -12.34 -1.40 -0.04
CA GLY A 354 -12.80 -0.65 -1.22
C GLY A 354 -14.22 -0.98 -1.69
N SER A 355 -15.03 -1.66 -0.87
CA SER A 355 -16.39 -2.06 -1.26
C SER A 355 -17.42 -0.96 -0.99
N ALA A 356 -17.23 -0.12 0.02
CA ALA A 356 -18.22 0.87 0.43
C ALA A 356 -18.41 1.97 -0.61
N PHE A 357 -17.37 2.31 -1.37
CA PHE A 357 -17.40 3.42 -2.34
C PHE A 357 -17.22 3.01 -3.80
N ARG A 358 -17.20 1.70 -4.11
CA ARG A 358 -16.82 1.16 -5.42
C ARG A 358 -17.47 1.88 -6.60
N ASP A 359 -18.80 2.00 -6.60
CA ASP A 359 -19.53 2.66 -7.70
C ASP A 359 -19.40 4.20 -7.66
N CYS A 360 -19.22 4.80 -6.47
CA CYS A 360 -19.04 6.25 -6.32
C CYS A 360 -17.68 6.75 -6.87
N VAL A 361 -16.71 5.86 -7.10
CA VAL A 361 -15.43 6.22 -7.72
C VAL A 361 -15.60 6.70 -9.17
N GLU A 362 -16.62 6.20 -9.87
CA GLU A 362 -16.87 6.54 -11.27
C GLU A 362 -17.58 7.91 -11.45
N LEU A 363 -17.96 8.58 -10.35
CA LEU A 363 -18.53 9.93 -10.42
C LEU A 363 -17.50 10.93 -10.97
N PRO A 364 -17.93 11.89 -11.81
CA PRO A 364 -17.05 12.95 -12.33
C PRO A 364 -16.54 13.90 -11.23
N HIS A 365 -17.16 13.87 -10.05
CA HIS A 365 -16.76 14.62 -8.85
C HIS A 365 -15.60 13.98 -8.08
N THR A 366 -15.38 12.67 -8.25
CA THR A 366 -14.43 11.93 -7.42
C THR A 366 -13.01 12.18 -7.93
N VAL A 367 -12.20 12.82 -7.08
CA VAL A 367 -10.78 13.10 -7.36
C VAL A 367 -9.89 11.93 -6.92
N GLY A 368 -10.44 10.94 -6.24
CA GLY A 368 -9.91 9.58 -6.18
C GLY A 368 -10.28 8.81 -4.91
N LEU A 369 -9.76 7.59 -4.82
CA LEU A 369 -10.02 6.63 -3.76
C LEU A 369 -8.71 6.16 -3.12
N VAL A 370 -8.62 6.29 -1.81
CA VAL A 370 -7.50 5.83 -1.00
C VAL A 370 -7.90 4.54 -0.29
N THR A 371 -7.31 3.42 -0.70
CA THR A 371 -7.50 2.09 -0.08
C THR A 371 -6.17 1.51 0.37
N ASP A 372 -6.23 0.50 1.26
CA ASP A 372 -5.08 -0.35 1.63
C ASP A 372 -3.84 0.48 2.02
N LEU A 373 -4.07 1.36 3.00
CA LEU A 373 -3.16 2.41 3.37
C LEU A 373 -1.95 1.86 4.14
N SER A 374 -0.87 1.55 3.43
CA SER A 374 0.44 1.39 4.10
C SER A 374 0.85 2.71 4.77
N PRO A 375 1.61 2.68 5.89
CA PRO A 375 2.04 3.90 6.59
C PRO A 375 2.72 4.93 5.67
N HIS A 376 3.51 4.48 4.68
CA HIS A 376 4.14 5.34 3.68
C HIS A 376 3.11 6.08 2.80
N LEU A 377 2.12 5.35 2.26
CA LEU A 377 1.07 5.95 1.43
C LEU A 377 0.20 6.95 2.20
N VAL A 378 -0.01 6.73 3.50
CA VAL A 378 -0.68 7.70 4.36
C VAL A 378 0.12 9.00 4.48
N ARG A 379 1.43 8.91 4.79
CA ARG A 379 2.28 10.10 4.88
C ARG A 379 2.33 10.86 3.56
N ARG A 380 2.41 10.15 2.44
CA ARG A 380 2.33 10.71 1.08
C ARG A 380 1.00 11.44 0.82
N ALA A 381 -0.13 10.83 1.21
CA ALA A 381 -1.45 11.44 1.06
C ALA A 381 -1.61 12.70 1.92
N LEU A 382 -1.12 12.68 3.17
CA LEU A 382 -1.13 13.85 4.06
C LEU A 382 -0.25 14.99 3.55
N ALA A 383 0.93 14.69 3.00
CA ALA A 383 1.79 15.67 2.36
C ALA A 383 1.08 16.33 1.15
N SER A 384 0.44 15.52 0.31
CA SER A 384 -0.34 15.99 -0.85
C SER A 384 -1.54 16.86 -0.43
N LEU A 385 -2.26 16.48 0.63
CA LEU A 385 -3.35 17.29 1.19
C LEU A 385 -2.84 18.61 1.79
N SER A 386 -1.69 18.58 2.47
CA SER A 386 -1.07 19.80 3.01
C SER A 386 -0.61 20.75 1.89
N ALA A 387 -0.13 20.20 0.77
CA ALA A 387 0.16 20.97 -0.43
C ALA A 387 -1.10 21.57 -1.06
N GLU A 388 -2.22 20.86 -1.06
CA GLU A 388 -3.51 21.38 -1.53
C GLU A 388 -4.00 22.56 -0.68
N LEU A 389 -3.89 22.46 0.66
CA LEU A 389 -4.23 23.58 1.54
C LEU A 389 -3.37 24.82 1.23
N ARG A 390 -2.05 24.65 1.05
CA ARG A 390 -1.13 25.74 0.68
C ARG A 390 -1.48 26.34 -0.68
N HIS A 391 -1.85 25.51 -1.66
CA HIS A 391 -2.29 25.97 -2.98
C HIS A 391 -3.53 26.86 -2.88
N ARG A 392 -4.55 26.43 -2.12
CA ARG A 392 -5.78 27.21 -1.90
C ARG A 392 -5.53 28.51 -1.15
N GLU A 393 -4.65 28.51 -0.15
CA GLU A 393 -4.24 29.73 0.56
C GLU A 393 -3.56 30.74 -0.37
N HIS A 394 -2.64 30.28 -1.21
CA HIS A 394 -1.98 31.12 -2.20
C HIS A 394 -2.98 31.73 -3.19
N LEU A 395 -3.94 30.92 -3.66
CA LEU A 395 -5.00 31.38 -4.56
C LEU A 395 -5.89 32.43 -3.90
N LEU A 396 -6.36 32.22 -2.67
CA LEU A 396 -7.14 33.22 -1.93
C LEU A 396 -6.36 34.52 -1.72
N ALA A 397 -5.06 34.43 -1.42
CA ALA A 397 -4.19 35.58 -1.26
C ALA A 397 -4.02 36.36 -2.58
N GLN A 398 -3.84 35.66 -3.70
CA GLN A 398 -3.75 36.25 -5.05
C GLN A 398 -5.01 37.07 -5.39
N TYR A 399 -6.19 36.55 -5.04
CA TYR A 399 -7.48 37.21 -5.26
C TYR A 399 -7.91 38.16 -4.12
N ARG A 400 -7.11 38.29 -3.05
CA ARG A 400 -7.45 39.05 -1.83
C ARG A 400 -8.85 38.70 -1.30
N ALA A 401 -9.16 37.41 -1.26
CA ALA A 401 -10.39 36.86 -0.70
C ALA A 401 -10.09 36.25 0.68
N LYS A 402 -11.01 36.39 1.63
CA LYS A 402 -10.82 35.86 3.00
C LYS A 402 -11.10 34.37 3.13
N ASP A 403 -11.97 33.85 2.26
CA ASP A 403 -12.43 32.47 2.22
C ASP A 403 -12.93 32.10 0.81
N LEU A 404 -13.10 30.80 0.56
CA LEU A 404 -13.62 30.30 -0.72
C LEU A 404 -15.01 30.87 -1.04
N VAL A 405 -15.85 31.02 -0.01
CA VAL A 405 -17.23 31.51 -0.13
C VAL A 405 -17.29 32.93 -0.69
N GLU A 406 -16.33 33.79 -0.32
CA GLU A 406 -16.19 35.13 -0.88
C GLU A 406 -15.78 35.08 -2.35
N LEU A 407 -14.83 34.22 -2.69
CA LEU A 407 -14.33 34.08 -4.07
C LEU A 407 -15.44 33.57 -5.00
N GLU A 408 -16.24 32.60 -4.56
CA GLU A 408 -17.45 32.15 -5.27
C GLU A 408 -18.50 33.27 -5.40
N ARG A 409 -18.71 34.06 -4.34
CA ARG A 409 -19.67 35.18 -4.37
C ARG A 409 -19.25 36.27 -5.36
N ARG A 410 -17.95 36.44 -5.60
CA ARG A 410 -17.42 37.34 -6.63
C ARG A 410 -17.61 36.77 -8.05
N GLY A 411 -17.85 35.47 -8.17
CA GLY A 411 -18.06 34.78 -9.44
C GLY A 411 -16.76 34.50 -10.19
N GLU A 412 -15.65 34.38 -9.48
CA GLU A 412 -14.35 34.07 -10.07
C GLU A 412 -14.33 32.63 -10.59
N VAL A 413 -13.91 32.43 -11.84
CA VAL A 413 -13.90 31.11 -12.49
C VAL A 413 -12.82 30.20 -11.89
N ASP A 414 -11.75 30.78 -11.35
CA ASP A 414 -10.66 30.05 -10.72
C ASP A 414 -11.02 29.51 -9.32
N ALA A 415 -12.26 29.71 -8.84
CA ALA A 415 -12.71 29.16 -7.57
C ALA A 415 -12.59 27.62 -7.57
N PRO A 416 -11.77 27.01 -6.69
CA PRO A 416 -11.68 25.57 -6.64
C PRO A 416 -12.99 25.02 -6.04
N PRO A 417 -13.43 23.83 -6.48
CA PRO A 417 -14.57 23.16 -5.85
C PRO A 417 -14.30 22.88 -4.37
N SER A 418 -15.37 22.84 -3.58
CA SER A 418 -15.28 22.36 -2.20
C SER A 418 -14.84 20.90 -2.18
N LEU A 419 -13.77 20.59 -1.46
CA LEU A 419 -13.25 19.22 -1.35
C LEU A 419 -13.87 18.56 -0.12
N VAL A 420 -14.68 17.52 -0.32
CA VAL A 420 -15.26 16.72 0.77
C VAL A 420 -14.46 15.43 0.88
N ILE A 421 -13.74 15.26 1.99
CA ILE A 421 -12.99 14.04 2.29
C ILE A 421 -13.88 13.13 3.14
N VAL A 422 -14.23 11.97 2.59
CA VAL A 422 -15.10 10.98 3.24
C VAL A 422 -14.24 9.82 3.70
N VAL A 423 -14.13 9.64 5.01
CA VAL A 423 -13.34 8.58 5.63
C VAL A 423 -14.26 7.55 6.24
N ASP A 424 -14.28 6.35 5.67
CA ASP A 424 -14.89 5.19 6.31
C ASP A 424 -13.91 4.55 7.30
N GLU A 425 -14.47 4.08 8.42
CA GLU A 425 -13.75 3.40 9.49
C GLU A 425 -12.54 4.15 10.07
N PHE A 426 -12.74 5.42 10.41
CA PHE A 426 -11.72 6.30 10.99
C PHE A 426 -11.00 5.70 12.21
N ALA A 427 -11.69 4.89 13.03
CA ALA A 427 -11.10 4.22 14.18
C ALA A 427 -9.92 3.30 13.83
N ALA A 428 -10.03 2.50 12.76
CA ALA A 428 -8.94 1.64 12.33
C ALA A 428 -7.74 2.47 11.89
N LEU A 429 -8.00 3.51 11.10
CA LEU A 429 -6.99 4.43 10.60
C LEU A 429 -6.19 5.12 11.73
N VAL A 430 -6.84 5.50 12.83
CA VAL A 430 -6.16 6.08 14.01
C VAL A 430 -5.27 5.07 14.73
N GLN A 431 -5.69 3.80 14.82
CA GLN A 431 -4.95 2.77 15.54
C GLN A 431 -3.67 2.36 14.79
N GLU A 432 -3.75 2.25 13.47
CA GLU A 432 -2.62 1.80 12.64
C GLU A 432 -1.71 2.95 12.22
N VAL A 433 -2.26 4.16 12.02
CA VAL A 433 -1.48 5.34 11.61
C VAL A 433 -1.82 6.58 12.46
N PRO A 434 -1.29 6.68 13.69
CA PRO A 434 -1.58 7.79 14.61
C PRO A 434 -1.26 9.18 14.04
N GLU A 435 -0.24 9.28 13.19
CA GLU A 435 0.19 10.49 12.49
C GLU A 435 -0.92 11.09 11.60
N PHE A 436 -1.83 10.25 11.10
CA PHE A 436 -2.99 10.69 10.32
C PHE A 436 -3.93 11.59 11.10
N VAL A 437 -4.06 11.37 12.42
CA VAL A 437 -4.91 12.20 13.29
C VAL A 437 -4.43 13.65 13.29
N GLU A 438 -3.12 13.88 13.34
CA GLU A 438 -2.57 15.24 13.35
C GLU A 438 -2.86 15.95 12.02
N GLY A 439 -2.70 15.24 10.90
CA GLY A 439 -3.06 15.73 9.58
C GLY A 439 -4.55 16.08 9.46
N VAL A 440 -5.44 15.19 9.90
CA VAL A 440 -6.90 15.42 9.91
C VAL A 440 -7.28 16.61 10.80
N VAL A 441 -6.66 16.75 11.97
CA VAL A 441 -6.91 17.91 12.86
C VAL A 441 -6.47 19.21 12.20
N ASN A 442 -5.32 19.22 11.51
CA ASN A 442 -4.86 20.38 10.75
C ASN A 442 -5.85 20.76 9.63
N VAL A 443 -6.36 19.76 8.89
CA VAL A 443 -7.42 19.96 7.89
C VAL A 443 -8.71 20.45 8.54
N ALA A 444 -9.12 19.93 9.70
CA ALA A 444 -10.33 20.37 10.38
C ALA A 444 -10.25 21.82 10.88
N GLN A 445 -9.06 22.27 11.30
CA GLN A 445 -8.86 23.64 11.80
C GLN A 445 -8.79 24.68 10.68
N ARG A 446 -8.11 24.38 9.57
CA ARG A 446 -7.89 25.32 8.46
C ARG A 446 -8.86 25.13 7.28
N GLY A 447 -9.42 23.94 7.13
CA GLY A 447 -10.18 23.53 5.94
C GLY A 447 -11.44 24.36 5.71
N ARG A 448 -12.11 24.83 6.77
CA ARG A 448 -13.37 25.58 6.65
C ARG A 448 -13.27 26.80 5.72
N SER A 449 -12.26 27.65 5.87
CA SER A 449 -12.11 28.86 5.03
C SER A 449 -11.62 28.52 3.62
N LEU A 450 -10.94 27.39 3.47
CA LEU A 450 -10.39 26.89 2.20
C LEU A 450 -11.39 26.00 1.42
N GLY A 451 -12.59 25.77 1.98
CA GLY A 451 -13.61 24.91 1.38
C GLY A 451 -13.27 23.43 1.40
N VAL A 452 -12.50 22.97 2.38
CA VAL A 452 -12.21 21.56 2.63
C VAL A 452 -13.05 21.08 3.81
N HIS A 453 -13.83 20.03 3.59
CA HIS A 453 -14.81 19.45 4.51
C HIS A 453 -14.44 17.99 4.82
N LEU A 454 -14.78 17.53 6.02
CA LEU A 454 -14.45 16.16 6.47
C LEU A 454 -15.73 15.45 6.89
N ILE A 455 -15.95 14.23 6.41
CA ILE A 455 -16.98 13.32 6.91
C ILE A 455 -16.26 12.10 7.46
N LEU A 456 -16.23 11.98 8.80
CA LEU A 456 -15.51 10.91 9.49
C LEU A 456 -16.50 9.88 10.02
N ALA A 457 -16.44 8.66 9.53
CA ALA A 457 -17.33 7.58 9.93
C ALA A 457 -16.60 6.54 10.78
N THR A 458 -17.24 6.03 11.85
CA THR A 458 -16.64 5.03 12.73
C THR A 458 -17.67 4.03 13.26
N GLN A 459 -17.26 2.76 13.42
CA GLN A 459 -18.05 1.76 14.13
C GLN A 459 -17.92 1.83 15.65
N ARG A 460 -16.79 2.35 16.15
CA ARG A 460 -16.47 2.47 17.58
C ARG A 460 -15.95 3.88 17.86
N PRO A 461 -16.80 4.81 18.31
CA PRO A 461 -16.40 6.19 18.56
C PRO A 461 -15.51 6.35 19.81
N ALA A 462 -15.67 5.48 20.81
CA ALA A 462 -14.95 5.56 22.09
C ALA A 462 -13.42 5.53 21.92
N GLY A 463 -12.73 6.49 22.56
CA GLY A 463 -11.26 6.58 22.62
C GLY A 463 -10.54 7.06 21.35
N VAL A 464 -11.23 7.13 20.21
CA VAL A 464 -10.66 7.53 18.91
C VAL A 464 -10.80 9.04 18.67
N ILE A 465 -11.88 9.64 19.17
CA ILE A 465 -12.23 11.05 18.90
C ILE A 465 -11.66 11.95 19.99
N LYS A 466 -10.54 12.63 19.68
CA LYS A 466 -9.93 13.66 20.56
C LYS A 466 -10.84 14.90 20.70
N ASP A 467 -10.73 15.62 21.81
CA ASP A 467 -11.52 16.84 22.08
C ASP A 467 -11.39 17.91 21.00
N ASN A 468 -10.18 18.08 20.44
CA ASN A 468 -9.93 19.02 19.35
C ASN A 468 -10.73 18.68 18.09
N LEU A 469 -10.90 17.39 17.77
CA LEU A 469 -11.68 16.97 16.61
C LEU A 469 -13.18 17.16 16.89
N ARG A 470 -13.62 16.79 18.11
CA ARG A 470 -15.00 16.96 18.61
C ARG A 470 -15.46 18.43 18.61
N ALA A 471 -14.55 19.36 18.85
CA ALA A 471 -14.78 20.80 18.81
C ALA A 471 -14.94 21.35 17.38
N ASN A 472 -14.47 20.62 16.36
CA ASN A 472 -14.55 21.02 14.95
C ASN A 472 -15.62 20.24 14.16
N THR A 473 -16.15 19.14 14.70
CA THR A 473 -17.26 18.35 14.13
C THR A 473 -18.61 18.71 14.77
N ASN A 474 -19.16 19.85 14.35
CA ASN A 474 -20.44 20.36 14.86
C ASN A 474 -21.65 19.56 14.34
N LEU A 475 -21.52 18.92 13.19
CA LEU A 475 -22.55 18.07 12.62
C LEU A 475 -22.28 16.62 13.03
N ARG A 476 -23.24 15.99 13.71
CA ARG A 476 -23.08 14.63 14.23
C ARG A 476 -24.29 13.78 13.88
N LEU A 477 -24.03 12.64 13.27
CA LEU A 477 -25.05 11.68 12.89
C LEU A 477 -24.75 10.35 13.55
N ALA A 478 -25.78 9.74 14.13
CA ALA A 478 -25.65 8.44 14.76
C ALA A 478 -26.74 7.52 14.23
N LEU A 479 -26.32 6.38 13.68
CA LEU A 479 -27.17 5.21 13.49
C LEU A 479 -27.12 4.34 14.73
N ARG A 480 -27.71 3.14 14.68
CA ARG A 480 -27.71 2.19 15.80
C ARG A 480 -26.30 1.97 16.37
N MET A 481 -26.14 2.29 17.65
CA MET A 481 -24.90 2.13 18.41
C MET A 481 -24.88 0.81 19.19
N ALA A 482 -23.70 0.38 19.63
CA ALA A 482 -23.55 -0.87 20.39
C ALA A 482 -24.06 -0.71 21.82
N ASP A 483 -23.79 0.44 22.43
CA ASP A 483 -24.15 0.75 23.80
C ASP A 483 -24.43 2.26 24.00
N GLU A 484 -24.91 2.60 25.20
CA GLU A 484 -25.26 3.97 25.59
C GLU A 484 -24.05 4.92 25.62
N ASN A 485 -22.86 4.42 25.92
CA ASN A 485 -21.64 5.23 25.99
C ASN A 485 -21.22 5.67 24.58
N ASP A 486 -21.22 4.77 23.60
CA ASP A 486 -20.95 5.09 22.21
C ASP A 486 -21.94 6.12 21.64
N SER A 487 -23.23 6.00 21.97
CA SER A 487 -24.26 6.98 21.60
C SER A 487 -24.00 8.34 22.23
N SER A 488 -23.67 8.35 23.53
CA SER A 488 -23.32 9.57 24.26
C SER A 488 -22.05 10.23 23.70
N ASP A 489 -21.07 9.43 23.29
CA ASP A 489 -19.82 9.93 22.72
C ASP A 489 -20.04 10.64 21.38
N VAL A 490 -21.00 10.22 20.57
CA VAL A 490 -21.31 10.94 19.32
C VAL A 490 -22.29 12.09 19.59
N LEU A 491 -23.45 11.80 20.18
CA LEU A 491 -24.57 12.75 20.25
C LEU A 491 -24.62 13.57 21.54
N GLY A 492 -24.02 13.10 22.63
CA GLY A 492 -24.33 13.53 23.99
C GLY A 492 -25.71 13.08 24.47
N SER A 493 -26.22 11.96 23.93
CA SER A 493 -27.51 11.35 24.27
C SER A 493 -27.44 9.84 24.04
N THR A 494 -28.21 9.05 24.79
CA THR A 494 -28.25 7.58 24.69
C THR A 494 -29.22 7.07 23.61
N VAL A 495 -29.94 7.96 22.91
CA VAL A 495 -31.05 7.59 22.00
C VAL A 495 -30.65 6.64 20.86
N ALA A 496 -29.42 6.69 20.36
CA ALA A 496 -29.01 5.83 19.24
C ALA A 496 -28.72 4.38 19.68
N ALA A 497 -28.53 4.15 20.99
CA ALA A 497 -28.40 2.80 21.55
C ALA A 497 -29.76 2.07 21.66
N THR A 498 -30.88 2.82 21.58
CA THR A 498 -32.23 2.26 21.71
C THR A 498 -32.88 1.93 20.35
N PHE A 499 -32.16 2.11 19.23
CA PHE A 499 -32.67 1.78 17.91
C PHE A 499 -32.74 0.26 17.70
N ASP A 500 -33.86 -0.20 17.16
CA ASP A 500 -34.12 -1.60 16.86
C ASP A 500 -33.13 -2.16 15.83
N LEU A 501 -32.77 -3.43 15.99
CA LEU A 501 -31.94 -4.22 15.07
C LEU A 501 -32.60 -4.36 13.69
N ASP A 502 -33.94 -4.42 13.65
CA ASP A 502 -34.73 -4.65 12.43
C ASP A 502 -34.97 -3.37 11.59
N LEU A 503 -34.33 -2.25 11.96
CA LEU A 503 -34.47 -0.94 11.31
C LEU A 503 -33.11 -0.36 10.86
N PRO A 504 -32.39 -1.02 9.92
CA PRO A 504 -31.17 -0.45 9.37
C PRO A 504 -31.44 0.89 8.70
N GLY A 505 -30.52 1.84 8.85
CA GLY A 505 -30.68 3.20 8.35
C GLY A 505 -31.50 4.13 9.27
N ARG A 506 -32.03 3.64 10.40
CA ARG A 506 -32.58 4.54 11.42
C ARG A 506 -31.45 5.36 12.02
N ALA A 507 -31.58 6.68 11.95
CA ALA A 507 -30.53 7.60 12.36
C ALA A 507 -31.09 8.83 13.08
N VAL A 508 -30.21 9.53 13.79
CA VAL A 508 -30.50 10.84 14.36
C VAL A 508 -29.38 11.81 14.02
N SER A 509 -29.74 13.03 13.67
CA SER A 509 -28.81 14.11 13.37
C SER A 509 -28.83 15.16 14.48
N LYS A 510 -27.65 15.74 14.75
CA LYS A 510 -27.44 16.85 15.67
C LYS A 510 -26.53 17.88 15.01
N SER A 511 -27.04 19.09 14.82
CA SER A 511 -26.25 20.25 14.36
C SER A 511 -25.97 21.18 15.54
N GLY A 512 -24.71 21.25 15.99
CA GLY A 512 -24.25 22.08 17.11
C GLY A 512 -24.91 21.72 18.46
N PRO A 513 -25.28 22.70 19.32
CA PRO A 513 -26.08 22.46 20.52
C PRO A 513 -27.58 22.24 20.20
N GLY A 514 -27.94 22.07 18.92
CA GLY A 514 -29.31 21.98 18.45
C GLY A 514 -30.05 20.70 18.87
N ARG A 515 -31.34 20.68 18.50
CA ARG A 515 -32.25 19.55 18.75
C ARG A 515 -31.83 18.31 17.96
N LEU A 516 -32.04 17.15 18.57
CA LEU A 516 -31.91 15.86 17.90
C LEU A 516 -33.06 15.68 16.91
N THR A 517 -32.74 15.42 15.65
CA THR A 517 -33.72 15.19 14.58
C THR A 517 -33.63 13.74 14.11
N PRO A 518 -34.61 12.88 14.42
CA PRO A 518 -34.63 11.50 13.94
C PRO A 518 -35.02 11.47 12.47
N PHE A 519 -34.41 10.54 11.71
CA PHE A 519 -34.68 10.35 10.29
C PHE A 519 -34.35 8.91 9.86
N GLN A 520 -34.88 8.50 8.70
CA GLN A 520 -34.51 7.27 8.01
C GLN A 520 -33.57 7.61 6.86
N THR A 521 -32.41 6.96 6.78
CA THR A 521 -31.47 7.15 5.66
C THR A 521 -32.03 6.58 4.37
N GLY A 522 -31.79 7.28 3.26
CA GLY A 522 -32.06 6.76 1.92
C GLY A 522 -31.08 5.64 1.58
N TYR A 523 -31.57 4.55 0.99
CA TYR A 523 -30.71 3.53 0.39
C TYR A 523 -30.63 3.76 -1.13
N ALA A 524 -29.48 3.44 -1.72
CA ALA A 524 -29.28 3.50 -3.17
C ALA A 524 -28.70 2.20 -3.75
N GLY A 525 -28.17 1.29 -2.92
CA GLY A 525 -27.59 0.02 -3.36
C GLY A 525 -28.59 -1.01 -3.89
N GLY A 526 -29.89 -0.71 -3.86
CA GLY A 526 -30.96 -1.58 -4.36
C GLY A 526 -31.46 -1.17 -5.75
N TRP A 527 -32.70 -1.57 -6.06
CA TRP A 527 -33.42 -1.22 -7.28
C TRP A 527 -34.73 -0.54 -6.93
N THR A 528 -34.97 0.64 -7.51
CA THR A 528 -36.24 1.35 -7.38
C THR A 528 -37.00 1.24 -8.69
N ALA A 529 -38.19 0.64 -8.62
CA ALA A 529 -39.14 0.62 -9.72
C ALA A 529 -39.89 1.96 -9.81
N ASP A 530 -40.37 2.31 -11.00
CA ASP A 530 -41.18 3.52 -11.21
C ASP A 530 -42.58 3.40 -10.59
N THR A 531 -43.03 2.18 -10.31
CA THR A 531 -44.27 1.88 -9.59
C THR A 531 -44.01 1.82 -8.08
N PRO A 532 -44.72 2.63 -7.25
CA PRO A 532 -44.61 2.51 -5.80
C PRO A 532 -45.02 1.10 -5.36
N PRO A 533 -44.28 0.47 -4.42
CA PRO A 533 -44.68 -0.82 -3.90
C PRO A 533 -46.04 -0.71 -3.20
N PRO A 534 -46.90 -1.75 -3.27
CA PRO A 534 -48.15 -1.76 -2.51
C PRO A 534 -47.84 -1.68 -1.00
N PRO A 535 -48.71 -1.06 -0.20
CA PRO A 535 -48.52 -1.00 1.25
C PRO A 535 -48.42 -2.41 1.85
N GLU A 536 -47.43 -2.64 2.71
CA GLU A 536 -47.25 -3.92 3.42
C GLU A 536 -48.39 -4.08 4.44
N ILE A 537 -49.36 -4.97 4.15
CA ILE A 537 -50.44 -5.30 5.09
C ILE A 537 -49.96 -6.48 5.95
N ARG A 538 -49.59 -6.19 7.20
CA ARG A 538 -49.32 -7.23 8.20
C ARG A 538 -50.62 -7.67 8.86
N VAL A 539 -50.92 -8.96 8.76
CA VAL A 539 -52.06 -9.56 9.43
C VAL A 539 -51.55 -10.42 10.59
N GLU A 540 -51.97 -10.11 11.81
CA GLU A 540 -51.61 -10.86 13.02
C GLU A 540 -52.87 -11.40 13.70
N THR A 541 -52.82 -12.63 14.18
CA THR A 541 -53.94 -13.23 14.92
C THR A 541 -53.88 -12.81 16.39
N LEU A 542 -54.93 -12.17 16.90
CA LEU A 542 -55.05 -11.84 18.33
C LEU A 542 -55.25 -13.12 19.17
N THR A 543 -54.23 -13.50 19.94
CA THR A 543 -54.21 -14.71 20.79
C THR A 543 -53.75 -14.43 22.22
N TYR A 544 -53.95 -15.38 23.14
CA TYR A 544 -53.28 -15.36 24.44
C TYR A 544 -51.85 -15.87 24.23
N GLY A 545 -50.86 -14.97 24.26
CA GLY A 545 -49.47 -15.23 23.86
C GLY A 545 -49.05 -14.44 22.61
N PRO A 546 -47.80 -14.60 22.12
CA PRO A 546 -47.32 -13.89 20.94
C PRO A 546 -48.22 -14.20 19.74
N GLY A 547 -48.72 -13.16 19.06
CA GLY A 547 -49.61 -13.35 17.93
C GLY A 547 -48.87 -13.99 16.75
N ARG A 548 -49.63 -14.74 15.95
CA ARG A 548 -49.10 -15.38 14.74
C ARG A 548 -49.28 -14.41 13.58
N VAL A 549 -48.17 -13.90 13.07
CA VAL A 549 -48.12 -13.15 11.81
C VAL A 549 -48.45 -14.11 10.66
N TRP A 550 -49.34 -13.68 9.79
CA TRP A 550 -49.69 -14.41 8.58
C TRP A 550 -48.63 -14.16 7.52
N GLU A 551 -48.04 -15.23 7.00
CA GLU A 551 -47.25 -15.16 5.78
C GLU A 551 -48.21 -15.11 4.59
N ALA A 552 -48.07 -14.08 3.74
CA ALA A 552 -48.82 -14.03 2.50
C ALA A 552 -48.37 -15.21 1.61
N PRO A 553 -49.30 -15.96 0.99
CA PRO A 553 -48.93 -17.01 0.05
C PRO A 553 -48.22 -16.38 -1.15
N VAL A 554 -46.94 -16.71 -1.32
CA VAL A 554 -46.14 -16.28 -2.48
C VAL A 554 -46.75 -16.91 -3.74
N SER A 555 -47.15 -16.10 -4.72
CA SER A 555 -47.69 -16.64 -5.97
C SER A 555 -46.56 -17.22 -6.82
N ALA A 556 -46.88 -18.14 -7.75
CA ALA A 556 -45.91 -18.66 -8.70
C ALA A 556 -45.33 -17.55 -9.61
N GLU A 557 -46.11 -16.48 -9.85
CA GLU A 557 -45.67 -15.30 -10.61
C GLU A 557 -44.64 -14.46 -9.84
N ASP A 558 -44.74 -14.40 -8.51
CA ASP A 558 -43.76 -13.71 -7.64
C ASP A 558 -42.41 -14.45 -7.59
N LEU A 559 -42.43 -15.79 -7.69
CA LEU A 559 -41.23 -16.62 -7.75
C LEU A 559 -40.47 -16.49 -9.08
N ASP A 560 -41.19 -16.31 -10.20
CA ASP A 560 -40.57 -16.08 -11.51
C ASP A 560 -39.96 -14.66 -11.63
N HIS A 561 -40.54 -13.65 -10.96
CA HIS A 561 -39.96 -12.29 -10.91
C HIS A 561 -38.72 -12.19 -10.01
N ALA A 562 -38.57 -13.06 -9.01
CA ALA A 562 -37.41 -13.08 -8.10
C ALA A 562 -36.11 -13.57 -8.75
N VAL A 563 -36.18 -14.18 -9.94
CA VAL A 563 -35.02 -14.73 -10.70
C VAL A 563 -34.64 -13.85 -11.88
N ALA A 564 -35.35 -12.75 -12.13
CA ALA A 564 -35.04 -11.81 -13.20
C ALA A 564 -33.74 -11.03 -12.88
N ASP A 565 -32.86 -10.90 -13.88
CA ASP A 565 -31.78 -9.92 -13.85
C ASP A 565 -32.39 -8.52 -13.75
N LEU A 566 -32.39 -7.94 -12.54
CA LEU A 566 -32.97 -6.63 -12.23
C LEU A 566 -32.19 -5.48 -12.90
N GLY A 567 -31.09 -5.78 -13.59
CA GLY A 567 -30.24 -4.80 -14.25
C GLY A 567 -29.39 -4.01 -13.26
N PRO A 568 -28.91 -2.81 -13.65
CA PRO A 568 -28.03 -2.00 -12.81
C PRO A 568 -28.76 -1.45 -11.58
N THR A 569 -28.04 -1.37 -10.45
CA THR A 569 -28.56 -0.78 -9.20
C THR A 569 -28.82 0.72 -9.35
N ASP A 570 -29.58 1.32 -8.43
CA ASP A 570 -29.86 2.76 -8.47
C ASP A 570 -28.59 3.61 -8.36
N ILE A 571 -27.57 3.17 -7.60
CA ILE A 571 -26.25 3.84 -7.59
C ILE A 571 -25.67 3.88 -9.00
N GLN A 572 -25.60 2.73 -9.69
CA GLN A 572 -25.00 2.64 -11.02
C GLN A 572 -25.76 3.49 -12.04
N ARG A 573 -27.10 3.49 -11.95
CA ARG A 573 -27.97 4.34 -12.79
C ARG A 573 -27.72 5.84 -12.55
N LEU A 574 -27.66 6.26 -11.28
CA LEU A 574 -27.37 7.65 -10.90
C LEU A 574 -25.96 8.07 -11.36
N VAL A 575 -24.94 7.27 -11.08
CA VAL A 575 -23.54 7.53 -11.45
C VAL A 575 -23.40 7.67 -12.97
N SER A 576 -24.01 6.76 -13.74
CA SER A 576 -24.03 6.81 -15.20
C SER A 576 -24.71 8.08 -15.74
N THR A 577 -25.88 8.42 -15.19
CA THR A 577 -26.65 9.62 -15.60
C THR A 577 -25.89 10.90 -15.27
N ILE A 578 -25.30 10.99 -14.08
CA ILE A 578 -24.44 12.11 -13.66
C ILE A 578 -23.20 12.24 -14.54
N GLY A 579 -22.54 11.11 -14.86
CA GLY A 579 -21.39 11.09 -15.76
C GLY A 579 -21.74 11.56 -17.18
N THR A 580 -22.93 11.19 -17.66
CA THR A 580 -23.45 11.66 -18.96
C THR A 580 -23.77 13.16 -18.92
N ALA A 581 -24.41 13.64 -17.86
CA ALA A 581 -24.69 15.07 -17.66
C ALA A 581 -23.42 15.92 -17.65
N ALA A 582 -22.34 15.47 -16.99
CA ALA A 582 -21.05 16.17 -16.99
C ALA A 582 -20.42 16.27 -18.38
N LYS A 583 -20.52 15.21 -19.19
CA LYS A 583 -20.06 15.19 -20.59
C LYS A 583 -20.90 16.12 -21.46
N THR A 584 -22.23 16.07 -21.34
CA THR A 584 -23.15 16.94 -22.08
C THR A 584 -22.95 18.41 -21.74
N ALA A 585 -22.64 18.73 -20.48
CA ALA A 585 -22.31 20.09 -20.05
C ALA A 585 -20.87 20.52 -20.36
N GLU A 586 -20.05 19.67 -20.98
CA GLU A 586 -18.65 19.94 -21.33
C GLU A 586 -17.82 20.43 -20.13
N LEU A 587 -18.06 19.84 -18.95
CA LEU A 587 -17.38 20.26 -17.73
C LEU A 587 -15.92 19.77 -17.72
N PRO A 588 -14.96 20.64 -17.34
CA PRO A 588 -13.57 20.22 -17.21
C PRO A 588 -13.42 19.21 -16.07
N ALA A 589 -12.49 18.26 -16.23
CA ALA A 589 -12.13 17.35 -15.15
C ALA A 589 -11.59 18.15 -13.95
N PRO A 590 -12.03 17.84 -12.71
CA PRO A 590 -11.57 18.55 -11.54
C PRO A 590 -10.07 18.36 -11.33
N ARG A 591 -9.41 19.36 -10.73
CA ARG A 591 -8.03 19.25 -10.29
C ARG A 591 -7.93 18.09 -9.29
N VAL A 592 -7.02 17.17 -9.53
CA VAL A 592 -6.71 16.09 -8.60
C VAL A 592 -5.62 16.56 -7.64
N PRO A 593 -5.90 16.74 -6.33
CA PRO A 593 -4.96 17.31 -5.36
C PRO A 593 -3.85 16.33 -4.91
N TRP A 594 -3.68 15.22 -5.60
CA TRP A 594 -2.74 14.16 -5.24
C TRP A 594 -2.40 13.36 -6.49
N LEU A 595 -1.11 13.21 -6.78
CA LEU A 595 -0.69 12.45 -7.95
C LEU A 595 -0.80 10.94 -7.68
N PRO A 596 -1.10 10.11 -8.69
CA PRO A 596 -0.97 8.67 -8.55
C PRO A 596 0.48 8.31 -8.18
N GLU A 597 0.67 7.14 -7.59
CA GLU A 597 2.02 6.64 -7.35
C GLU A 597 2.84 6.62 -8.64
N LEU A 598 4.15 6.79 -8.48
CA LEU A 598 5.11 6.70 -9.58
C LEU A 598 4.92 5.37 -10.33
N ARG A 599 4.74 5.44 -11.66
CA ARG A 599 4.56 4.26 -12.51
C ARG A 599 5.70 3.24 -12.33
N PRO A 600 5.45 1.93 -12.52
CA PRO A 600 6.51 0.92 -12.42
C PRO A 600 7.64 1.08 -13.44
N VAL A 601 7.33 1.68 -14.61
CA VAL A 601 8.28 1.88 -15.71
C VAL A 601 8.01 3.21 -16.39
N TYR A 602 9.08 3.94 -16.70
CA TYR A 602 9.07 5.15 -17.53
C TYR A 602 9.95 4.94 -18.75
N ASP A 603 9.56 5.47 -19.91
CA ASP A 603 10.42 5.47 -21.09
C ASP A 603 11.45 6.61 -20.99
N LEU A 604 12.73 6.25 -21.01
CA LEU A 604 13.84 7.21 -20.89
C LEU A 604 13.82 8.26 -22.01
N ALA A 605 13.42 7.87 -23.24
CA ALA A 605 13.37 8.79 -24.38
C ALA A 605 12.23 9.82 -24.27
N GLY A 606 11.20 9.52 -23.48
CA GLY A 606 10.03 10.38 -23.27
C GLY A 606 10.19 11.39 -22.12
N LEU A 607 11.27 11.30 -21.33
CA LEU A 607 11.49 12.21 -20.21
C LEU A 607 11.96 13.59 -20.69
N PRO A 608 11.46 14.70 -20.10
CA PRO A 608 11.97 16.04 -20.41
C PRO A 608 13.44 16.15 -19.98
N THR A 609 14.31 16.59 -20.90
CA THR A 609 15.76 16.73 -20.68
C THR A 609 16.31 17.93 -21.44
N SER A 610 17.32 18.60 -20.86
CA SER A 610 18.10 19.64 -21.51
C SER A 610 19.12 19.09 -22.52
N ARG A 611 19.27 17.75 -22.61
CA ARG A 611 20.23 17.03 -23.46
C ARG A 611 21.68 17.47 -23.27
N ARG A 612 22.07 17.81 -22.04
CA ARG A 612 23.44 18.21 -21.68
C ARG A 612 24.17 17.08 -20.95
N ASP A 613 25.48 16.99 -21.17
CA ASP A 613 26.31 15.94 -20.56
C ASP A 613 26.64 16.17 -19.09
N ASP A 614 26.40 17.38 -18.58
CA ASP A 614 26.50 17.73 -17.17
C ASP A 614 25.17 17.57 -16.41
N GLU A 615 24.11 17.10 -17.08
CA GLU A 615 22.77 16.82 -16.54
C GLU A 615 22.17 15.54 -17.17
N LEU A 616 22.52 14.38 -16.62
CA LEU A 616 22.11 13.08 -17.16
C LEU A 616 20.79 12.60 -16.53
N VAL A 617 19.65 12.90 -17.18
CA VAL A 617 18.31 12.48 -16.71
C VAL A 617 18.16 10.95 -16.77
N PHE A 618 17.82 10.31 -15.65
CA PHE A 618 17.74 8.84 -15.56
C PHE A 618 16.49 8.30 -14.84
N ALA A 619 15.74 9.14 -14.12
CA ALA A 619 14.61 8.72 -13.30
C ALA A 619 13.52 9.80 -13.18
N VAL A 620 12.40 9.44 -12.57
CA VAL A 620 11.34 10.36 -12.11
C VAL A 620 11.24 10.22 -10.59
N ALA A 621 11.18 11.34 -9.87
CA ALA A 621 10.96 11.39 -8.43
C ALA A 621 9.48 11.63 -8.10
N ASP A 622 9.06 11.20 -6.92
CA ASP A 622 7.78 11.59 -6.33
C ASP A 622 8.02 12.73 -5.34
N ASP A 623 7.37 13.87 -5.56
CA ASP A 623 7.38 15.02 -4.65
C ASP A 623 5.94 15.37 -4.25
N PRO A 624 5.40 14.70 -3.21
CA PRO A 624 4.04 14.97 -2.73
C PRO A 624 3.88 16.37 -2.12
N ASP A 625 4.97 17.00 -1.64
CA ASP A 625 4.92 18.33 -1.03
C ASP A 625 4.69 19.45 -2.05
N SER A 626 5.07 19.24 -3.30
CA SER A 626 4.75 20.15 -4.42
C SER A 626 3.68 19.60 -5.36
N GLN A 627 3.11 18.42 -5.06
CA GLN A 627 2.20 17.68 -5.95
C GLN A 627 2.80 17.51 -7.35
N ALA A 628 4.08 17.14 -7.43
CA ALA A 628 4.81 17.00 -8.69
C ALA A 628 5.54 15.65 -8.77
N GLN A 629 5.83 15.24 -10.00
CA GLN A 629 6.70 14.11 -10.29
C GLN A 629 7.85 14.57 -11.20
N PRO A 630 8.84 15.31 -10.66
CA PRO A 630 9.90 15.89 -11.47
C PRO A 630 10.88 14.82 -11.97
N VAL A 631 11.53 15.11 -13.10
CA VAL A 631 12.65 14.28 -13.57
C VAL A 631 13.86 14.43 -12.66
N VAL A 632 14.62 13.36 -12.54
CA VAL A 632 15.85 13.29 -11.75
C VAL A 632 17.02 13.09 -12.69
N SER A 633 18.04 13.92 -12.53
CA SER A 633 19.29 13.88 -13.27
C SER A 633 20.48 13.63 -12.34
N PHE A 634 21.48 12.93 -12.87
CA PHE A 634 22.80 12.85 -12.27
C PHE A 634 23.64 14.01 -12.82
N ASN A 635 24.20 14.84 -11.95
CA ASN A 635 24.99 16.02 -12.32
C ASN A 635 26.48 15.78 -12.03
N PRO A 636 27.29 15.25 -12.96
CA PRO A 636 28.60 14.69 -12.63
C PRO A 636 29.60 15.72 -12.07
N ASP A 637 29.56 16.98 -12.53
CA ASP A 637 30.46 18.04 -12.02
C ASP A 637 30.13 18.41 -10.55
N ARG A 638 28.83 18.45 -10.21
CA ARG A 638 28.34 18.80 -8.88
C ARG A 638 28.41 17.63 -7.90
N GLU A 639 27.97 16.47 -8.35
CA GLU A 639 27.79 15.25 -7.55
C GLU A 639 29.01 14.32 -7.56
N GLY A 640 29.97 14.50 -8.47
CA GLY A 640 31.19 13.70 -8.51
C GLY A 640 30.92 12.24 -8.92
N ASN A 641 31.08 11.31 -7.99
CA ASN A 641 30.81 9.89 -8.19
C ASN A 641 29.50 9.49 -7.49
N LEU A 642 28.83 8.48 -8.04
CA LEU A 642 27.53 8.01 -7.55
C LEU A 642 27.58 6.51 -7.24
N ALA A 643 27.06 6.12 -6.08
CA ALA A 643 26.85 4.71 -5.76
C ALA A 643 25.37 4.32 -5.73
N VAL A 644 25.05 3.18 -6.32
CA VAL A 644 23.72 2.57 -6.26
C VAL A 644 23.76 1.32 -5.37
N PHE A 645 23.04 1.37 -4.25
CA PHE A 645 22.92 0.27 -3.31
C PHE A 645 21.63 -0.50 -3.61
N GLY A 646 21.66 -1.82 -3.53
CA GLY A 646 20.46 -2.63 -3.71
C GLY A 646 20.73 -4.13 -3.69
N SER A 647 19.76 -4.90 -3.26
CA SER A 647 19.79 -6.37 -3.30
C SER A 647 19.75 -6.90 -4.75
N SER A 648 19.88 -8.22 -4.93
CA SER A 648 19.71 -8.84 -6.24
C SER A 648 18.31 -8.57 -6.83
N GLY A 649 18.24 -8.30 -8.14
CA GLY A 649 16.98 -7.99 -8.84
C GLY A 649 16.34 -6.63 -8.51
N SER A 650 16.96 -5.80 -7.67
CA SER A 650 16.45 -4.45 -7.31
C SER A 650 16.53 -3.43 -8.45
N GLY A 651 17.29 -3.69 -9.51
CA GLY A 651 17.45 -2.78 -10.67
C GLY A 651 18.79 -2.04 -10.74
N LYS A 652 19.83 -2.45 -10.00
CA LYS A 652 21.16 -1.81 -10.05
C LYS A 652 21.75 -1.69 -11.47
N SER A 653 21.78 -2.78 -12.22
CA SER A 653 22.27 -2.77 -13.60
C SER A 653 21.32 -2.04 -14.56
N VAL A 654 20.03 -1.89 -14.21
CA VAL A 654 19.10 -1.02 -14.95
C VAL A 654 19.54 0.43 -14.77
N PHE A 655 19.74 0.88 -13.52
CA PHE A 655 20.22 2.22 -13.21
C PHE A 655 21.50 2.58 -13.98
N LEU A 656 22.52 1.71 -13.95
CA LEU A 656 23.78 1.95 -14.68
C LEU A 656 23.56 2.10 -16.20
N ARG A 657 22.70 1.25 -16.79
CA ARG A 657 22.33 1.34 -18.21
C ARG A 657 21.58 2.63 -18.52
N SER A 658 20.63 3.04 -17.66
CA SER A 658 19.83 4.25 -17.86
C SER A 658 20.71 5.50 -17.90
N VAL A 659 21.69 5.62 -16.99
CA VAL A 659 22.64 6.74 -17.02
C VAL A 659 23.55 6.69 -18.25
N ALA A 660 24.03 5.50 -18.65
CA ALA A 660 24.85 5.34 -19.85
C ALA A 660 24.09 5.71 -21.15
N LEU A 661 22.80 5.41 -21.21
CA LEU A 661 21.92 5.78 -22.31
C LEU A 661 21.62 7.29 -22.28
N ALA A 662 21.39 7.88 -21.10
CA ALA A 662 21.24 9.33 -20.93
C ALA A 662 22.48 10.10 -21.41
N ALA A 663 23.68 9.57 -21.15
CA ALA A 663 24.93 10.12 -21.67
C ALA A 663 24.98 10.13 -23.22
N GLY A 664 24.36 9.15 -23.88
CA GLY A 664 24.22 9.11 -25.34
C GLY A 664 23.15 10.06 -25.88
N LEU A 665 22.14 10.41 -25.09
CA LEU A 665 21.08 11.38 -25.43
C LEU A 665 21.53 12.85 -25.31
N SER A 666 22.73 13.09 -24.78
CA SER A 666 23.25 14.42 -24.41
C SER A 666 23.82 15.22 -25.59
N SER A 667 23.03 15.42 -26.65
CA SER A 667 23.47 16.05 -27.91
C SER A 667 23.74 17.56 -27.84
N ALA A 668 23.30 18.25 -26.79
CA ALA A 668 23.44 19.70 -26.60
C ALA A 668 24.58 20.08 -25.62
N GLY A 669 25.24 19.09 -25.02
CA GLY A 669 26.46 19.25 -24.25
C GLY A 669 27.72 18.88 -25.04
N GLY A 670 28.80 18.57 -24.33
CA GLY A 670 29.99 17.96 -24.96
C GLY A 670 29.87 16.43 -25.04
N PRO A 671 30.75 15.76 -25.81
CA PRO A 671 30.65 14.33 -26.02
C PRO A 671 30.86 13.53 -24.72
N CYS A 672 30.21 12.39 -24.60
CA CYS A 672 30.41 11.43 -23.53
C CYS A 672 31.11 10.16 -24.06
N ARG A 673 31.91 9.54 -23.21
CA ARG A 673 32.47 8.19 -23.41
C ARG A 673 32.15 7.33 -22.20
N VAL A 674 31.72 6.10 -22.44
CA VAL A 674 31.35 5.16 -21.39
C VAL A 674 32.28 3.95 -21.42
N TYR A 675 32.80 3.59 -20.25
CA TYR A 675 33.56 2.35 -20.04
C TYR A 675 32.93 1.58 -18.88
N GLY A 676 32.96 0.25 -18.93
CA GLY A 676 32.32 -0.59 -17.93
C GLY A 676 33.23 -1.67 -17.38
N ILE A 677 33.04 -2.00 -16.12
CA ILE A 677 33.57 -3.18 -15.43
C ILE A 677 32.37 -3.98 -14.93
N ASP A 678 32.16 -5.19 -15.46
CA ASP A 678 30.98 -6.01 -15.17
C ASP A 678 31.38 -7.30 -14.42
N PHE A 679 31.20 -7.28 -13.09
CA PHE A 679 31.29 -8.45 -12.21
C PHE A 679 29.91 -9.05 -11.89
N GLY A 680 28.86 -8.60 -12.58
CA GLY A 680 27.52 -9.13 -12.47
C GLY A 680 27.23 -10.24 -13.49
N ASN A 681 25.98 -10.30 -13.97
CA ASN A 681 25.52 -11.31 -14.92
C ASN A 681 25.64 -10.85 -16.39
N ARG A 682 26.67 -10.07 -16.74
CA ARG A 682 26.83 -9.46 -18.08
C ARG A 682 25.67 -8.55 -18.49
N ALA A 683 24.99 -7.95 -17.51
CA ALA A 683 23.80 -7.12 -17.74
C ALA A 683 24.12 -5.85 -18.55
N LEU A 684 25.37 -5.37 -18.51
CA LEU A 684 25.82 -4.19 -19.25
C LEU A 684 26.21 -4.48 -20.70
N SER A 685 26.33 -5.75 -21.11
CA SER A 685 26.83 -6.15 -22.44
C SER A 685 26.05 -5.55 -23.62
N MET A 686 24.74 -5.31 -23.48
CA MET A 686 23.94 -4.67 -24.54
C MET A 686 24.41 -3.25 -24.88
N LEU A 687 25.09 -2.57 -23.95
CA LEU A 687 25.63 -1.23 -24.17
C LEU A 687 26.82 -1.25 -25.14
N GLU A 688 27.52 -2.38 -25.33
CA GLU A 688 28.68 -2.47 -26.23
C GLU A 688 28.34 -2.14 -27.69
N SER A 689 27.06 -2.22 -28.06
CA SER A 689 26.60 -1.83 -29.39
C SER A 689 26.58 -0.32 -29.62
N LEU A 690 26.66 0.51 -28.59
CA LEU A 690 26.54 1.96 -28.67
C LEU A 690 27.88 2.62 -29.04
N PRO A 691 27.92 3.61 -29.95
CA PRO A 691 29.17 4.20 -30.42
C PRO A 691 29.94 4.94 -29.32
N HIS A 692 29.27 5.57 -28.34
CA HIS A 692 29.94 6.25 -27.24
C HIS A 692 30.44 5.31 -26.14
N VAL A 693 30.16 4.00 -26.22
CA VAL A 693 30.63 2.99 -25.27
C VAL A 693 31.90 2.35 -25.84
N GLY A 694 33.04 2.55 -25.16
CA GLY A 694 34.32 2.03 -25.64
C GLY A 694 34.48 0.53 -25.35
N SER A 695 34.23 0.10 -24.12
CA SER A 695 34.29 -1.31 -23.72
C SER A 695 33.56 -1.58 -22.43
N ILE A 696 32.84 -2.71 -22.36
CA ILE A 696 32.31 -3.28 -21.13
C ILE A 696 33.15 -4.53 -20.81
N VAL A 697 34.08 -4.40 -19.86
CA VAL A 697 35.05 -5.46 -19.56
C VAL A 697 34.44 -6.46 -18.56
N PRO A 698 34.33 -7.76 -18.91
CA PRO A 698 33.88 -8.79 -17.96
C PRO A 698 34.89 -8.98 -16.84
N GLY A 699 34.43 -9.25 -15.62
CA GLY A 699 35.30 -9.42 -14.44
C GLY A 699 36.32 -10.56 -14.54
N ALA A 700 36.06 -11.56 -15.39
CA ALA A 700 36.99 -12.65 -15.70
C ALA A 700 38.15 -12.22 -16.61
N ASP A 701 38.01 -11.13 -17.38
CA ASP A 701 39.03 -10.63 -18.29
C ASP A 701 40.00 -9.69 -17.56
N HIS A 702 40.91 -10.30 -16.80
CA HIS A 702 41.90 -9.56 -16.00
C HIS A 702 42.80 -8.67 -16.87
N GLU A 703 43.10 -9.10 -18.09
CA GLU A 703 43.99 -8.40 -19.01
C GLU A 703 43.35 -7.07 -19.46
N ARG A 704 42.13 -7.10 -19.98
CA ARG A 704 41.42 -5.88 -20.39
C ARG A 704 41.07 -5.00 -19.20
N LEU A 705 40.77 -5.56 -18.03
CA LEU A 705 40.46 -4.77 -16.83
C LEU A 705 41.69 -3.97 -16.41
N THR A 706 42.85 -4.64 -16.36
CA THR A 706 44.13 -3.99 -16.06
C THR A 706 44.43 -2.86 -17.04
N ARG A 707 44.25 -3.10 -18.35
CA ARG A 707 44.44 -2.05 -19.37
C ARG A 707 43.47 -0.90 -19.21
N LEU A 708 42.20 -1.16 -18.91
CA LEU A 708 41.21 -0.10 -18.67
C LEU A 708 41.65 0.81 -17.51
N LEU A 709 42.08 0.23 -16.38
CA LEU A 709 42.54 1.02 -15.22
C LEU A 709 43.78 1.88 -15.56
N LEU A 710 44.73 1.32 -16.32
CA LEU A 710 45.92 2.06 -16.76
C LEU A 710 45.57 3.17 -17.77
N PHE A 711 44.68 2.88 -18.73
CA PHE A 711 44.17 3.86 -19.68
C PHE A 711 43.48 5.04 -18.98
N LEU A 712 42.66 4.74 -17.96
CA LEU A 712 42.01 5.77 -17.14
C LEU A 712 43.03 6.59 -16.35
N ARG A 713 44.08 5.95 -15.80
CA ARG A 713 45.17 6.66 -15.09
C ARG A 713 45.89 7.64 -16.02
N GLU A 714 46.31 7.18 -17.19
CA GLU A 714 46.98 8.00 -18.19
C GLU A 714 46.09 9.17 -18.64
N THR A 715 44.80 8.91 -18.86
CA THR A 715 43.82 9.95 -19.21
C THR A 715 43.69 11.01 -18.11
N ILE A 716 43.63 10.59 -16.84
CA ILE A 716 43.53 11.50 -15.69
C ILE A 716 44.79 12.34 -15.56
N ASP A 717 45.98 11.72 -15.68
CA ASP A 717 47.27 12.42 -15.57
C ASP A 717 47.47 13.46 -16.67
N ASP A 718 47.19 13.10 -17.93
CA ASP A 718 47.25 14.03 -19.06
C ASP A 718 46.30 15.23 -18.85
N ARG A 719 45.04 14.94 -18.49
CA ARG A 719 44.04 15.99 -18.27
C ARG A 719 44.36 16.88 -17.09
N ALA A 720 44.88 16.34 -15.99
CA ALA A 720 45.26 17.13 -14.83
C ALA A 720 46.30 18.20 -15.21
N VAL A 721 47.29 17.83 -16.02
CA VAL A 721 48.28 18.77 -16.56
C VAL A 721 47.63 19.80 -17.49
N ARG A 722 46.79 19.37 -18.44
CA ARG A 722 46.13 20.27 -19.41
C ARG A 722 45.16 21.25 -18.75
N TYR A 723 44.36 20.79 -17.79
CA TYR A 723 43.32 21.59 -17.13
C TYR A 723 43.96 22.61 -16.19
N SER A 724 45.02 22.21 -15.48
CA SER A 724 45.79 23.11 -14.62
C SER A 724 46.41 24.28 -15.39
N ARG A 725 46.91 24.06 -16.63
CA ARG A 725 47.49 25.13 -17.48
C ARG A 725 46.52 26.27 -17.78
N VAL A 726 45.22 26.00 -17.82
CA VAL A 726 44.16 27.00 -18.07
C VAL A 726 43.34 27.31 -16.81
N SER A 727 43.76 26.83 -15.64
CA SER A 727 43.05 26.99 -14.36
C SER A 727 41.60 26.50 -14.39
N ALA A 728 41.32 25.44 -15.15
CA ALA A 728 40.00 24.81 -15.17
C ALA A 728 39.81 23.88 -13.96
N ALA A 729 38.69 24.03 -13.24
CA ALA A 729 38.34 23.20 -12.09
C ALA A 729 37.46 21.98 -12.44
N THR A 730 36.83 22.01 -13.61
CA THR A 730 35.97 20.95 -14.14
C THR A 730 36.20 20.80 -15.64
N ILE A 731 35.71 19.71 -16.24
CA ILE A 731 35.70 19.55 -17.70
C ILE A 731 34.88 20.64 -18.39
N THR A 732 33.75 21.04 -17.81
CA THR A 732 32.90 22.11 -18.35
C THR A 732 33.66 23.44 -18.38
N ASP A 733 34.44 23.75 -17.34
CA ASP A 733 35.33 24.91 -17.36
C ASP A 733 36.46 24.76 -18.38
N TYR A 734 37.06 23.57 -18.50
CA TYR A 734 38.14 23.33 -19.47
C TYR A 734 37.67 23.55 -20.90
N ARG A 735 36.54 22.96 -21.30
CA ARG A 735 35.95 23.13 -22.63
C ARG A 735 35.76 24.62 -22.98
N ARG A 736 35.29 25.41 -22.01
CA ARG A 736 35.07 26.86 -22.17
C ARG A 736 36.38 27.66 -22.19
N LEU A 737 37.31 27.40 -21.28
CA LEU A 737 38.54 28.18 -21.10
C LEU A 737 39.62 27.85 -22.13
N ALA A 738 39.66 26.61 -22.62
CA ALA A 738 40.63 26.13 -23.61
C ALA A 738 40.07 26.09 -25.05
N ASP A 739 38.83 26.55 -25.27
CA ASP A 739 38.09 26.45 -26.54
C ASP A 739 38.13 25.03 -27.13
N ALA A 740 37.88 24.04 -26.27
CA ALA A 740 37.98 22.61 -26.57
C ALA A 740 36.64 21.91 -26.37
N PRO A 741 35.58 22.25 -27.14
CA PRO A 741 34.22 21.74 -26.93
C PRO A 741 34.11 20.21 -27.05
N ASP A 742 35.00 19.58 -27.81
CA ASP A 742 34.99 18.15 -28.10
C ASP A 742 35.70 17.28 -27.05
N GLU A 743 36.28 17.86 -25.98
CA GLU A 743 36.90 17.07 -24.90
C GLU A 743 35.83 16.16 -24.26
N PRO A 744 35.94 14.81 -24.29
CA PRO A 744 34.83 13.96 -23.89
C PRO A 744 34.77 13.74 -22.38
N ARG A 745 33.58 13.79 -21.79
CA ARG A 745 33.35 13.35 -20.41
C ARG A 745 33.43 11.83 -20.35
N VAL A 746 34.13 11.29 -19.37
CA VAL A 746 34.28 9.83 -19.21
C VAL A 746 33.42 9.36 -18.05
N ILE A 747 32.54 8.40 -18.33
CA ILE A 747 31.66 7.75 -17.36
C ILE A 747 32.10 6.29 -17.22
N VAL A 748 32.51 5.90 -16.02
CA VAL A 748 32.96 4.54 -15.71
C VAL A 748 31.90 3.81 -14.89
N LEU A 749 31.30 2.78 -15.47
CA LEU A 749 30.30 1.93 -14.82
C LEU A 749 31.01 0.77 -14.12
N VAL A 750 30.66 0.51 -12.87
CA VAL A 750 31.17 -0.64 -12.11
C VAL A 750 29.97 -1.42 -11.61
N ASP A 751 29.66 -2.55 -12.23
CA ASP A 751 28.58 -3.43 -11.78
C ASP A 751 29.16 -4.55 -10.90
N GLY A 752 28.77 -4.58 -9.62
CA GLY A 752 29.18 -5.59 -8.65
C GLY A 752 30.49 -5.27 -7.91
N LEU A 753 30.55 -4.14 -7.18
CA LEU A 753 31.74 -3.74 -6.43
C LEU A 753 32.22 -4.82 -5.43
N THR A 754 31.29 -5.49 -4.74
CA THR A 754 31.63 -6.53 -3.76
C THR A 754 32.36 -7.71 -4.41
N ALA A 755 31.90 -8.12 -5.60
CA ALA A 755 32.53 -9.20 -6.36
C ALA A 755 33.88 -8.77 -6.94
N PHE A 756 33.99 -7.54 -7.46
CA PHE A 756 35.27 -6.97 -7.91
C PHE A 756 36.30 -6.96 -6.78
N ARG A 757 35.91 -6.45 -5.60
CA ARG A 757 36.75 -6.40 -4.42
C ARG A 757 37.22 -7.80 -4.00
N THR A 758 36.29 -8.74 -3.85
CA THR A 758 36.63 -10.11 -3.44
C THR A 758 37.63 -10.77 -4.40
N ALA A 759 37.47 -10.54 -5.71
CA ALA A 759 38.34 -11.11 -6.72
C ALA A 759 39.76 -10.48 -6.76
N TYR A 760 39.93 -9.26 -6.23
CA TYR A 760 41.19 -8.50 -6.32
C TYR A 760 41.88 -8.25 -4.97
N GLU A 761 41.22 -8.53 -3.85
CA GLU A 761 41.81 -8.46 -2.51
C GLU A 761 42.83 -9.59 -2.24
N MET A 762 42.69 -10.74 -2.91
CA MET A 762 43.58 -11.89 -2.74
C MET A 762 44.60 -12.00 -3.89
N GLY A 763 45.78 -12.59 -3.62
CA GLY A 763 46.71 -13.05 -4.66
C GLY A 763 47.49 -11.95 -5.42
N GLY A 764 48.08 -10.98 -4.72
CA GLY A 764 48.98 -9.97 -5.32
C GLY A 764 48.31 -8.93 -6.22
N ARG A 765 46.97 -8.94 -6.32
CA ARG A 765 46.16 -8.05 -7.17
C ARG A 765 45.65 -6.79 -6.46
N VAL A 766 45.92 -6.65 -5.15
CA VAL A 766 45.48 -5.52 -4.29
C VAL A 766 45.84 -4.17 -4.89
N ARG A 767 47.02 -4.06 -5.53
CA ARG A 767 47.46 -2.83 -6.22
C ARG A 767 46.45 -2.26 -7.21
N TRP A 768 45.64 -3.12 -7.84
CA TRP A 768 44.63 -2.70 -8.82
C TRP A 768 43.38 -2.14 -8.14
N LEU A 769 43.05 -2.64 -6.94
CA LEU A 769 41.99 -2.08 -6.10
C LEU A 769 42.40 -0.72 -5.53
N ASP A 770 43.67 -0.58 -5.13
CA ASP A 770 44.23 0.71 -4.72
C ASP A 770 44.24 1.71 -5.87
N LEU A 771 44.66 1.27 -7.07
CA LEU A 771 44.59 2.10 -8.28
C LEU A 771 43.14 2.52 -8.57
N PHE A 772 42.19 1.60 -8.55
CA PHE A 772 40.77 1.92 -8.74
C PHE A 772 40.27 2.99 -7.75
N THR A 773 40.63 2.86 -6.48
CA THR A 773 40.25 3.84 -5.45
C THR A 773 40.88 5.22 -5.73
N SER A 774 42.14 5.26 -6.16
CA SER A 774 42.80 6.51 -6.56
C SER A 774 42.17 7.15 -7.80
N LEU A 775 41.75 6.36 -8.79
CA LEU A 775 41.08 6.86 -10.00
C LEU A 775 39.74 7.51 -9.65
N ALA A 776 38.97 6.90 -8.74
CA ALA A 776 37.71 7.46 -8.28
C ALA A 776 37.90 8.80 -7.55
N ALA A 777 38.98 8.95 -6.77
CA ALA A 777 39.30 10.19 -6.08
C ALA A 777 39.82 11.28 -7.03
N ASP A 778 40.75 10.95 -7.92
CA ASP A 778 41.46 11.90 -8.78
C ASP A 778 40.69 12.24 -10.06
N GLY A 779 39.70 11.44 -10.46
CA GLY A 779 39.01 11.58 -11.74
C GLY A 779 38.03 12.76 -11.82
N ARG A 780 37.40 13.11 -10.70
CA ARG A 780 36.32 14.11 -10.67
C ARG A 780 36.72 15.47 -11.30
N PRO A 781 37.85 16.11 -10.92
CA PRO A 781 38.22 17.43 -11.45
C PRO A 781 38.48 17.42 -12.96
N VAL A 782 38.83 16.25 -13.52
CA VAL A 782 39.22 16.09 -14.93
C VAL A 782 38.12 15.44 -15.79
N GLY A 783 36.89 15.36 -15.28
CA GLY A 783 35.73 14.86 -16.02
C GLY A 783 35.71 13.35 -16.21
N VAL A 784 36.30 12.58 -15.26
CA VAL A 784 36.18 11.12 -15.18
C VAL A 784 35.36 10.77 -13.94
N HIS A 785 34.18 10.17 -14.12
CA HIS A 785 33.21 9.92 -13.06
C HIS A 785 32.85 8.44 -12.96
N PHE A 786 32.70 7.94 -11.74
CA PHE A 786 32.40 6.54 -11.46
C PHE A 786 30.96 6.38 -10.99
N LEU A 787 30.23 5.44 -11.61
CA LEU A 787 28.94 4.95 -11.14
C LEU A 787 29.08 3.51 -10.69
N ILE A 788 28.86 3.26 -9.40
CA ILE A 788 29.28 2.02 -8.74
C ILE A 788 28.06 1.32 -8.15
N SER A 789 27.81 0.08 -8.55
CA SER A 789 26.77 -0.75 -7.95
C SER A 789 27.31 -1.58 -6.78
N VAL A 790 26.53 -1.62 -5.70
CA VAL A 790 26.90 -2.29 -4.44
C VAL A 790 25.73 -3.14 -3.95
N ASP A 791 25.98 -4.43 -3.72
CA ASP A 791 24.93 -5.40 -3.35
C ASP A 791 24.52 -5.36 -1.88
N GLN A 792 25.44 -4.93 -1.00
CA GLN A 792 25.29 -5.01 0.44
C GLN A 792 25.92 -3.79 1.11
N ARG A 793 25.43 -3.40 2.29
CA ARG A 793 25.93 -2.23 3.03
C ARG A 793 27.45 -2.19 3.23
N ALA A 794 28.08 -3.33 3.51
CA ALA A 794 29.51 -3.45 3.78
C ALA A 794 30.37 -3.63 2.52
N GLY A 795 29.76 -3.63 1.34
CA GLY A 795 30.46 -3.82 0.07
C GLY A 795 31.39 -2.67 -0.30
N MET A 796 31.14 -1.46 0.22
CA MET A 796 31.93 -0.26 -0.07
C MET A 796 32.96 0.04 1.04
N PRO A 797 34.28 0.02 0.74
CA PRO A 797 35.33 0.44 1.68
C PRO A 797 35.23 1.93 2.04
N SER A 798 35.69 2.32 3.23
CA SER A 798 35.66 3.72 3.69
C SER A 798 36.47 4.67 2.81
N SER A 799 37.61 4.21 2.28
CA SER A 799 38.44 4.95 1.34
C SER A 799 37.66 5.32 0.07
N LEU A 800 36.95 4.36 -0.52
CA LEU A 800 36.11 4.59 -1.70
C LEU A 800 34.84 5.39 -1.37
N ALA A 801 34.23 5.15 -0.20
CA ALA A 801 33.04 5.87 0.24
C ALA A 801 33.29 7.39 0.36
N SER A 802 34.52 7.80 0.69
CA SER A 802 34.91 9.22 0.73
C SER A 802 34.95 9.89 -0.66
N ALA A 803 35.16 9.09 -1.72
CA ALA A 803 35.17 9.55 -3.10
C ALA A 803 33.77 9.58 -3.74
N VAL A 804 32.74 9.04 -3.08
CA VAL A 804 31.36 8.97 -3.56
C VAL A 804 30.47 9.95 -2.79
N GLN A 805 29.98 10.98 -3.48
CA GLN A 805 29.20 12.06 -2.85
C GLN A 805 27.69 11.88 -3.01
N SER A 806 27.24 11.14 -4.03
CA SER A 806 25.82 10.89 -4.30
C SER A 806 25.48 9.41 -4.16
N ARG A 807 24.29 9.09 -3.62
CA ARG A 807 23.87 7.72 -3.34
C ARG A 807 22.42 7.51 -3.70
N VAL A 808 22.15 6.43 -4.44
CA VAL A 808 20.81 5.92 -4.72
C VAL A 808 20.63 4.61 -3.96
N VAL A 809 19.55 4.50 -3.19
CA VAL A 809 19.23 3.29 -2.43
C VAL A 809 18.02 2.61 -3.06
N LEU A 810 18.24 1.51 -3.77
CA LEU A 810 17.18 0.65 -4.27
C LEU A 810 16.74 -0.34 -3.18
N ARG A 811 15.79 -1.21 -3.51
CA ARG A 811 15.31 -2.27 -2.61
C ARG A 811 16.47 -3.09 -2.00
N MET A 812 16.61 -3.03 -0.68
CA MET A 812 17.55 -3.80 0.14
C MET A 812 16.91 -5.10 0.66
N ALA A 813 17.76 -6.05 1.09
CA ALA A 813 17.31 -7.35 1.60
C ALA A 813 16.81 -7.28 3.04
N HIS A 814 17.36 -6.39 3.86
CA HIS A 814 17.03 -6.22 5.27
C HIS A 814 16.66 -4.76 5.57
N SER A 815 15.69 -4.56 6.47
CA SER A 815 15.22 -3.22 6.87
C SER A 815 16.32 -2.36 7.49
N ASP A 816 17.20 -2.97 8.28
CA ASP A 816 18.30 -2.27 8.99
C ASP A 816 19.31 -1.61 8.04
N ASP A 817 19.39 -2.11 6.79
CA ASP A 817 20.30 -1.57 5.79
C ASP A 817 19.87 -0.16 5.34
N TYR A 818 18.57 0.14 5.33
CA TYR A 818 18.06 1.47 4.99
C TYR A 818 18.47 2.52 6.02
N SER A 819 18.29 2.22 7.31
CA SER A 819 18.70 3.12 8.41
C SER A 819 20.21 3.38 8.40
N PHE A 820 21.04 2.38 8.09
CA PHE A 820 22.49 2.55 7.94
C PHE A 820 22.85 3.48 6.77
N LEU A 821 22.09 3.42 5.68
CA LEU A 821 22.26 4.30 4.52
C LEU A 821 21.58 5.67 4.71
N GLY A 822 20.96 5.92 5.87
CA GLY A 822 20.33 7.19 6.21
C GLY A 822 19.00 7.44 5.49
N VAL A 823 18.29 6.37 5.08
CA VAL A 823 17.00 6.47 4.38
C VAL A 823 15.89 5.70 5.11
N ALA A 824 14.64 6.06 4.87
CA ALA A 824 13.48 5.43 5.50
C ALA A 824 13.30 3.97 5.03
N GLY A 825 13.08 3.06 5.98
CA GLY A 825 13.00 1.62 5.73
C GLY A 825 11.62 1.08 5.35
N ASP A 826 10.59 1.92 5.39
CA ASP A 826 9.18 1.55 5.15
C ASP A 826 8.64 2.06 3.80
N VAL A 827 9.47 2.78 3.02
CA VAL A 827 9.12 3.27 1.68
C VAL A 827 9.24 2.16 0.63
N LEU A 828 10.31 1.37 0.70
CA LEU A 828 10.61 0.31 -0.27
C LEU A 828 10.27 -1.06 0.31
N THR A 829 9.44 -1.82 -0.40
CA THR A 829 8.98 -3.15 0.02
C THR A 829 9.49 -4.24 -0.92
N MET A 830 9.26 -5.51 -0.56
CA MET A 830 9.54 -6.63 -1.46
C MET A 830 8.70 -6.63 -2.74
N ALA A 831 7.55 -5.95 -2.74
CA ALA A 831 6.70 -5.80 -3.92
C ALA A 831 7.14 -4.63 -4.83
N SER A 832 8.03 -3.75 -4.37
CA SER A 832 8.53 -2.62 -5.16
C SER A 832 9.17 -3.10 -6.48
N PRO A 833 8.84 -2.46 -7.63
CA PRO A 833 9.35 -2.87 -8.93
C PRO A 833 10.86 -2.61 -9.06
N PRO A 834 11.58 -3.33 -9.95
CA PRO A 834 12.99 -3.04 -10.22
C PRO A 834 13.20 -1.60 -10.70
N GLY A 835 14.24 -0.94 -10.19
CA GLY A 835 14.54 0.46 -10.48
C GLY A 835 13.84 1.46 -9.54
N ARG A 836 12.94 0.98 -8.67
CA ARG A 836 12.40 1.75 -7.54
C ARG A 836 13.49 1.99 -6.50
N GLY A 837 13.65 3.24 -6.06
CA GLY A 837 14.66 3.60 -5.07
C GLY A 837 14.38 4.89 -4.32
N LEU A 838 15.35 5.28 -3.51
CA LEU A 838 15.40 6.51 -2.74
C LEU A 838 16.63 7.31 -3.14
N LEU A 839 16.46 8.60 -3.39
CA LEU A 839 17.54 9.56 -3.62
C LEU A 839 17.26 10.81 -2.78
N ASN A 840 18.17 11.17 -1.88
CA ASN A 840 18.01 12.30 -0.95
C ASN A 840 16.67 12.27 -0.17
N GLY A 841 16.18 11.07 0.17
CA GLY A 841 14.91 10.86 0.86
C GLY A 841 13.67 10.84 -0.03
N ALA A 842 13.76 11.26 -1.30
CA ALA A 842 12.66 11.19 -2.25
C ALA A 842 12.58 9.81 -2.92
N GLU A 843 11.37 9.29 -3.09
CA GLU A 843 11.12 8.07 -3.85
C GLU A 843 11.34 8.33 -5.34
N ILE A 844 12.07 7.46 -6.02
CA ILE A 844 12.38 7.56 -7.44
C ILE A 844 12.08 6.25 -8.18
N GLN A 845 11.76 6.36 -9.46
CA GLN A 845 11.72 5.24 -10.39
C GLN A 845 12.69 5.48 -11.54
N CYS A 846 13.68 4.59 -11.69
CA CYS A 846 14.58 4.60 -12.85
C CYS A 846 13.80 4.34 -14.14
N ALA A 847 14.04 5.18 -15.14
CA ALA A 847 13.48 5.02 -16.47
C ALA A 847 14.31 4.03 -17.29
N VAL A 848 13.69 3.41 -18.29
CA VAL A 848 14.33 2.43 -19.19
C VAL A 848 14.04 2.82 -20.62
N LEU A 849 15.01 2.66 -21.51
CA LEU A 849 14.81 2.97 -22.93
C LEU A 849 13.82 1.98 -23.56
N GLY A 850 12.78 2.52 -24.21
CA GLY A 850 11.70 1.74 -24.81
C GLY A 850 10.54 1.42 -23.87
N GLY A 851 10.56 1.91 -22.62
CA GLY A 851 9.44 1.84 -21.68
C GLY A 851 9.02 0.43 -21.25
N SER A 852 9.86 -0.59 -21.44
CA SER A 852 9.59 -1.98 -21.03
C SER A 852 10.67 -2.51 -20.09
N SER A 853 10.28 -3.27 -19.06
CA SER A 853 11.19 -3.98 -18.16
C SER A 853 11.75 -5.29 -18.75
N GLU A 854 11.25 -5.72 -19.92
CA GLU A 854 11.68 -6.95 -20.56
C GLU A 854 13.03 -6.78 -21.27
N VAL A 855 14.00 -7.63 -20.92
CA VAL A 855 15.38 -7.56 -21.43
C VAL A 855 15.48 -7.62 -22.96
N PRO A 856 14.75 -8.50 -23.69
CA PRO A 856 14.84 -8.54 -25.15
C PRO A 856 14.33 -7.27 -25.83
N LEU A 857 13.27 -6.66 -25.30
CA LEU A 857 12.72 -5.39 -25.83
C LEU A 857 13.68 -4.23 -25.56
N GLN A 858 14.28 -4.18 -24.37
CA GLN A 858 15.32 -3.19 -24.07
C GLN A 858 16.52 -3.34 -25.01
N ALA A 859 17.02 -4.56 -25.24
CA ALA A 859 18.16 -4.78 -26.13
C ALA A 859 17.87 -4.31 -27.57
N ARG A 860 16.65 -4.55 -28.08
CA ARG A 860 16.22 -4.02 -29.39
C ARG A 860 16.18 -2.49 -29.41
N ALA A 861 15.64 -1.87 -28.36
CA ALA A 861 15.60 -0.41 -28.25
C ALA A 861 17.01 0.21 -28.20
N VAL A 862 17.94 -0.43 -27.47
CA VAL A 862 19.36 -0.03 -27.42
C VAL A 862 20.02 -0.18 -28.78
N SER A 863 19.78 -1.27 -29.51
CA SER A 863 20.32 -1.46 -30.88
C SER A 863 19.80 -0.39 -31.85
N ALA A 864 18.49 -0.12 -31.82
CA ALA A 864 17.90 0.93 -32.65
C ALA A 864 18.46 2.32 -32.30
N PHE A 865 18.70 2.58 -31.02
CA PHE A 865 19.35 3.80 -30.56
C PHE A 865 20.80 3.90 -31.03
N ALA A 866 21.57 2.79 -30.98
CA ALA A 866 22.93 2.75 -31.51
C ALA A 866 22.98 3.08 -33.01
N ASP A 867 22.07 2.52 -33.80
CA ASP A 867 21.97 2.80 -35.23
C ASP A 867 21.61 4.26 -35.51
N ALA A 868 20.70 4.83 -34.71
CA ALA A 868 20.38 6.26 -34.78
C ALA A 868 21.58 7.16 -34.44
N MET A 869 22.37 6.81 -33.42
CA MET A 869 23.59 7.53 -33.06
C MET A 869 24.65 7.47 -34.16
N ARG A 870 24.85 6.30 -34.79
CA ARG A 870 25.75 6.16 -35.96
C ARG A 870 25.25 6.98 -37.15
N GLY A 871 23.94 6.96 -37.42
CA GLY A 871 23.31 7.77 -38.45
C GLY A 871 23.47 9.27 -38.20
N ALA A 872 23.54 9.69 -36.94
CA ALA A 872 23.83 11.07 -36.52
C ALA A 872 25.34 11.42 -36.52
N GLY A 873 26.23 10.48 -36.85
CA GLY A 873 27.66 10.70 -36.94
C GLY A 873 28.39 10.73 -35.59
N VAL A 874 27.84 10.14 -34.53
CA VAL A 874 28.53 10.05 -33.23
C VAL A 874 29.80 9.19 -33.37
N PRO A 875 30.99 9.68 -33.00
CA PRO A 875 32.24 8.95 -33.14
C PRO A 875 32.32 7.74 -32.20
N GLU A 876 32.96 6.67 -32.66
CA GLU A 876 33.20 5.50 -31.82
C GLU A 876 34.23 5.79 -30.73
N ALA A 877 33.89 5.42 -29.49
CA ALA A 877 34.78 5.54 -28.35
C ALA A 877 35.93 4.51 -28.48
N PRO A 878 37.18 4.89 -28.15
CA PRO A 878 38.32 3.98 -28.25
C PRO A 878 38.11 2.69 -27.43
N PRO A 879 38.20 1.50 -28.04
CA PRO A 879 38.00 0.25 -27.32
C PRO A 879 39.23 -0.15 -26.50
N ILE A 880 39.00 -0.85 -25.39
CA ILE A 880 40.06 -1.50 -24.63
C ILE A 880 40.31 -2.87 -25.24
N LEU A 881 41.38 -2.97 -26.03
CA LEU A 881 41.73 -4.18 -26.77
C LEU A 881 42.48 -5.20 -25.89
N SER A 882 42.29 -6.49 -26.21
CA SER A 882 43.11 -7.59 -25.68
C SER A 882 44.34 -7.81 -26.56
N LEU A 883 45.38 -8.43 -26.02
CA LEU A 883 46.54 -8.83 -26.81
C LEU A 883 46.12 -9.96 -27.76
N THR A 884 46.26 -9.73 -29.06
CA THR A 884 45.79 -10.63 -30.11
C THR A 884 46.28 -12.06 -29.90
N THR A 885 45.41 -13.06 -30.01
CA THR A 885 45.78 -14.47 -29.79
C THR A 885 46.65 -15.05 -30.91
N ARG A 886 46.57 -14.47 -32.11
CA ARG A 886 47.38 -14.82 -33.27
C ARG A 886 47.75 -13.55 -34.02
N VAL A 887 49.00 -13.44 -34.43
CA VAL A 887 49.49 -12.37 -35.29
C VAL A 887 50.45 -12.98 -36.28
N GLN A 888 50.33 -12.63 -37.56
CA GLN A 888 51.28 -13.13 -38.55
C GLN A 888 52.54 -12.27 -38.52
N LEU A 889 53.71 -12.90 -38.56
CA LEU A 889 54.97 -12.18 -38.55
C LEU A 889 55.08 -11.24 -39.76
N SER A 890 54.51 -11.62 -40.90
CA SER A 890 54.42 -10.79 -42.12
C SER A 890 53.63 -9.49 -41.96
N GLU A 891 52.69 -9.42 -41.01
CA GLU A 891 51.89 -8.21 -40.70
C GLU A 891 52.67 -7.22 -39.82
N LEU A 892 53.75 -7.67 -39.18
CA LEU A 892 54.61 -6.84 -38.34
C LEU A 892 55.75 -6.21 -39.15
N PRO A 893 56.23 -5.00 -38.79
CA PRO A 893 57.42 -4.42 -39.40
C PRO A 893 58.64 -5.35 -39.19
N ALA A 894 59.56 -5.36 -40.16
CA ALA A 894 60.79 -6.17 -40.07
C ALA A 894 61.69 -5.74 -38.91
N GLU A 895 61.67 -4.45 -38.58
CA GLU A 895 62.41 -3.88 -37.45
C GLU A 895 61.64 -2.78 -36.72
N VAL A 896 61.93 -2.63 -35.43
CA VAL A 896 61.52 -1.49 -34.60
C VAL A 896 62.76 -0.97 -33.89
N LYS A 897 63.06 0.33 -34.07
CA LYS A 897 64.27 0.97 -33.52
C LYS A 897 65.58 0.25 -33.92
N GLY A 898 65.64 -0.27 -35.16
CA GLY A 898 66.81 -0.96 -35.72
C GLY A 898 67.03 -2.40 -35.22
N LEU A 899 66.04 -2.98 -34.51
CA LEU A 899 66.10 -4.32 -33.95
C LEU A 899 65.00 -5.22 -34.53
N PRO A 900 65.23 -6.54 -34.68
CA PRO A 900 64.25 -7.47 -35.24
C PRO A 900 63.03 -7.60 -34.33
N VAL A 901 61.87 -7.82 -34.96
CA VAL A 901 60.57 -7.96 -34.28
C VAL A 901 60.13 -9.41 -34.26
N LEU A 902 59.72 -9.90 -33.10
CA LEU A 902 59.28 -11.30 -32.94
C LEU A 902 57.76 -11.44 -32.73
N GLY A 903 57.06 -10.35 -32.43
CA GLY A 903 55.67 -10.40 -32.00
C GLY A 903 55.19 -9.10 -31.39
N VAL A 904 54.10 -9.18 -30.62
CA VAL A 904 53.38 -8.01 -30.09
C VAL A 904 53.44 -8.00 -28.56
N GLY A 905 53.80 -6.85 -27.98
CA GLY A 905 53.84 -6.63 -26.53
C GLY A 905 52.49 -6.23 -25.95
N SER A 906 52.23 -6.61 -24.70
CA SER A 906 50.95 -6.36 -24.03
C SER A 906 50.74 -4.90 -23.62
N ALA A 907 51.81 -4.12 -23.43
CA ALA A 907 51.72 -2.77 -22.88
C ALA A 907 51.10 -1.78 -23.88
N GLY A 908 51.54 -1.82 -25.13
CA GLY A 908 51.05 -0.94 -26.20
C GLY A 908 50.28 -1.64 -27.32
N LEU A 909 50.19 -2.97 -27.31
CA LEU A 909 49.69 -3.78 -28.44
C LEU A 909 50.45 -3.50 -29.74
N THR A 910 51.72 -3.13 -29.62
CA THR A 910 52.63 -2.83 -30.72
C THR A 910 53.68 -3.92 -30.89
N ALA A 911 54.29 -3.97 -32.08
CA ALA A 911 55.47 -4.77 -32.36
C ALA A 911 56.56 -4.55 -31.30
N LEU A 912 57.03 -5.62 -30.68
CA LEU A 912 58.07 -5.59 -29.65
C LEU A 912 59.38 -6.16 -30.23
N PRO A 913 60.47 -5.35 -30.26
CA PRO A 913 61.76 -5.81 -30.77
C PRO A 913 62.51 -6.68 -29.75
N PHE A 914 63.40 -7.55 -30.24
CA PHE A 914 64.32 -8.32 -29.39
C PHE A 914 65.79 -8.05 -29.73
N GLU A 915 66.70 -8.35 -28.79
CA GLU A 915 68.15 -8.17 -28.98
C GLU A 915 68.72 -9.40 -29.71
N PRO A 916 69.29 -9.26 -30.92
CA PRO A 916 69.77 -10.38 -31.72
C PRO A 916 71.24 -10.71 -31.44
N ARG A 917 71.66 -10.64 -30.17
CA ARG A 917 73.03 -10.94 -29.72
C ARG A 917 73.03 -11.67 -28.38
N GLY A 918 74.10 -12.43 -28.12
CA GLY A 918 74.27 -13.16 -26.87
C GLY A 918 73.35 -14.38 -26.78
N SER A 919 72.96 -14.76 -25.57
CA SER A 919 72.12 -15.95 -25.35
C SER A 919 70.63 -15.60 -25.24
N PHE A 920 69.80 -16.37 -25.94
CA PHE A 920 68.35 -16.22 -25.94
C PHE A 920 67.68 -17.56 -25.64
N VAL A 921 67.02 -17.68 -24.50
CA VAL A 921 66.40 -18.94 -24.06
C VAL A 921 64.93 -18.98 -24.47
N VAL A 922 64.47 -20.08 -25.08
CA VAL A 922 63.05 -20.34 -25.33
C VAL A 922 62.60 -21.50 -24.45
N THR A 923 61.72 -21.24 -23.49
CA THR A 923 61.28 -22.23 -22.51
C THR A 923 59.76 -22.23 -22.38
N GLY A 924 59.20 -23.36 -21.93
CA GLY A 924 57.76 -23.55 -21.72
C GLY A 924 57.37 -25.03 -21.73
N PRO A 925 56.14 -25.38 -21.33
CA PRO A 925 55.65 -26.75 -21.36
C PRO A 925 55.44 -27.25 -22.80
N SER A 926 55.22 -28.56 -22.96
CA SER A 926 54.86 -29.14 -24.27
C SER A 926 53.57 -28.51 -24.80
N GLY A 927 53.54 -28.19 -26.10
CA GLY A 927 52.38 -27.52 -26.74
C GLY A 927 52.28 -26.01 -26.54
N SER A 928 53.24 -25.37 -25.84
CA SER A 928 53.24 -23.91 -25.62
C SER A 928 53.68 -23.07 -26.84
N GLY A 929 54.16 -23.71 -27.91
CA GLY A 929 54.63 -23.03 -29.12
C GLY A 929 56.14 -22.80 -29.21
N ARG A 930 56.96 -23.55 -28.45
CA ARG A 930 58.44 -23.43 -28.46
C ARG A 930 59.05 -23.62 -29.85
N THR A 931 58.69 -24.69 -30.55
CA THR A 931 59.13 -24.96 -31.93
C THR A 931 58.68 -23.86 -32.89
N THR A 932 57.43 -23.42 -32.80
CA THR A 932 56.90 -22.29 -33.59
C THR A 932 57.67 -21.00 -33.31
N SER A 933 58.10 -20.78 -32.07
CA SER A 933 58.90 -19.62 -31.67
C SER A 933 60.31 -19.65 -32.27
N LEU A 934 60.96 -20.82 -32.36
CA LEU A 934 62.22 -20.96 -33.09
C LEU A 934 62.08 -20.66 -34.58
N ALA A 935 61.02 -21.17 -35.22
CA ALA A 935 60.73 -20.83 -36.62
C ALA A 935 60.52 -19.33 -36.81
N SER A 936 59.80 -18.70 -35.89
CA SER A 936 59.51 -17.27 -35.90
C SER A 936 60.76 -16.42 -35.67
N LEU A 937 61.66 -16.87 -34.80
CA LEU A 937 62.98 -16.25 -34.60
C LEU A 937 63.83 -16.34 -35.86
N ALA A 938 63.94 -17.52 -36.48
CA ALA A 938 64.69 -17.69 -37.74
C ALA A 938 64.16 -16.77 -38.84
N ARG A 939 62.83 -16.76 -39.03
CA ARG A 939 62.16 -15.93 -40.02
C ARG A 939 62.28 -14.45 -39.71
N SER A 940 62.20 -14.05 -38.45
CA SER A 940 62.38 -12.66 -38.00
C SER A 940 63.79 -12.17 -38.27
N LEU A 941 64.81 -12.96 -37.93
CA LEU A 941 66.21 -12.64 -38.18
C LEU A 941 66.50 -12.53 -39.68
N ARG A 942 65.99 -13.47 -40.49
CA ARG A 942 66.16 -13.43 -41.96
C ARG A 942 65.47 -12.22 -42.60
N ARG A 943 64.32 -11.77 -42.05
CA ARG A 943 63.63 -10.55 -42.50
C ARG A 943 64.36 -9.28 -42.10
N TRP A 944 65.03 -9.28 -40.95
CA TRP A 944 65.79 -8.15 -40.43
C TRP A 944 67.15 -8.00 -41.12
N ASP A 945 67.91 -9.10 -41.23
CA ASP A 945 69.19 -9.15 -41.92
C ASP A 945 69.23 -10.34 -42.90
N PRO A 946 68.99 -10.10 -44.20
CA PRO A 946 69.06 -11.14 -45.22
C PRO A 946 70.43 -11.80 -45.36
N ALA A 947 71.52 -11.14 -44.94
CA ALA A 947 72.89 -11.64 -45.05
C ALA A 947 73.34 -12.45 -43.82
N MET A 948 72.55 -12.48 -42.74
CA MET A 948 72.87 -13.23 -41.53
C MET A 948 72.95 -14.74 -41.82
N SER A 949 73.98 -15.41 -41.32
CA SER A 949 74.08 -16.86 -41.40
C SER A 949 73.29 -17.52 -40.28
N LEU A 950 72.29 -18.34 -40.64
CA LEU A 950 71.40 -19.00 -39.68
C LEU A 950 71.67 -20.51 -39.65
N TYR A 951 72.05 -21.03 -38.49
CA TYR A 951 72.37 -22.45 -38.30
C TYR A 951 71.34 -23.10 -37.39
N LEU A 952 70.81 -24.26 -37.79
CA LEU A 952 69.94 -25.09 -36.95
C LEU A 952 70.69 -26.31 -36.44
N VAL A 953 70.67 -26.50 -35.13
CA VAL A 953 71.15 -27.70 -34.44
C VAL A 953 69.92 -28.42 -33.88
N THR A 954 69.68 -29.66 -34.33
CA THR A 954 68.54 -30.45 -33.84
C THR A 954 68.93 -31.92 -33.62
N PRO A 955 68.64 -32.52 -32.46
CA PRO A 955 68.86 -33.95 -32.22
C PRO A 955 67.94 -34.83 -33.09
N ARG A 956 66.85 -34.27 -33.63
CA ARG A 956 65.86 -35.00 -34.44
C ARG A 956 66.25 -35.03 -35.91
N ARG A 957 66.40 -36.24 -36.46
CA ARG A 957 66.66 -36.43 -37.90
C ARG A 957 65.52 -35.97 -38.82
N SER A 958 64.30 -35.88 -38.29
CA SER A 958 63.09 -35.47 -39.03
C SER A 958 62.36 -34.34 -38.30
N SER A 959 63.05 -33.23 -38.01
CA SER A 959 62.44 -32.02 -37.44
C SER A 959 61.69 -31.22 -38.50
N GLY A 960 60.50 -30.71 -38.17
CA GLY A 960 59.75 -29.77 -39.01
C GLY A 960 60.44 -28.41 -39.16
N LEU A 961 61.39 -28.05 -38.29
CA LEU A 961 62.20 -26.85 -38.45
C LEU A 961 63.22 -26.99 -39.58
N ALA A 962 63.76 -28.19 -39.79
CA ALA A 962 64.80 -28.43 -40.79
C ALA A 962 64.35 -28.16 -42.24
N SER A 963 63.04 -28.16 -42.50
CA SER A 963 62.47 -27.87 -43.83
C SER A 963 62.26 -26.38 -44.11
N LEU A 964 62.54 -25.48 -43.16
CA LEU A 964 62.42 -24.04 -43.41
C LEU A 964 63.51 -23.56 -44.39
N PRO A 965 63.18 -22.66 -45.33
CA PRO A 965 64.16 -22.16 -46.31
C PRO A 965 65.12 -21.11 -45.73
N ASP A 966 64.92 -20.70 -44.47
CA ASP A 966 65.68 -19.60 -43.86
C ASP A 966 67.08 -20.04 -43.37
N TRP A 967 67.38 -21.34 -43.31
CA TRP A 967 68.66 -21.86 -42.79
C TRP A 967 69.79 -21.78 -43.82
N THR A 968 70.96 -21.35 -43.36
CA THR A 968 72.23 -21.49 -44.09
C THR A 968 72.69 -22.95 -44.08
N GLU A 969 72.59 -23.62 -42.92
CA GLU A 969 72.96 -25.03 -42.77
C GLU A 969 72.20 -25.67 -41.60
N VAL A 970 71.87 -26.96 -41.71
CA VAL A 970 71.14 -27.71 -40.69
C VAL A 970 71.94 -28.95 -40.27
N ALA A 971 72.23 -29.07 -38.98
CA ALA A 971 72.79 -30.28 -38.37
C ALA A 971 71.70 -31.09 -37.67
N ALA A 972 71.26 -32.16 -38.32
CA ALA A 972 70.22 -33.05 -37.81
C ALA A 972 70.80 -34.40 -37.33
N GLY A 973 70.74 -34.65 -36.02
CA GLY A 973 71.29 -35.83 -35.36
C GLY A 973 72.73 -35.68 -34.88
N THR A 974 73.10 -36.46 -33.87
CA THR A 974 74.32 -36.25 -33.05
C THR A 974 75.62 -36.13 -33.84
N ASP A 975 75.86 -36.97 -34.84
CA ASP A 975 77.11 -36.94 -35.63
C ASP A 975 77.26 -35.65 -36.47
N ALA A 976 76.15 -35.20 -37.07
CA ALA A 976 76.11 -33.95 -37.83
C ALA A 976 76.31 -32.75 -36.91
N ILE A 977 75.75 -32.79 -35.70
CA ILE A 977 75.92 -31.74 -34.68
C ILE A 977 77.38 -31.65 -34.26
N VAL A 978 78.04 -32.77 -33.95
CA VAL A 978 79.47 -32.77 -33.57
C VAL A 978 80.33 -32.18 -34.68
N THR A 979 80.06 -32.56 -35.94
CA THR A 979 80.80 -32.10 -37.11
C THR A 979 80.63 -30.58 -37.31
N MET A 980 79.39 -30.09 -37.33
CA MET A 980 79.09 -28.66 -37.48
C MET A 980 79.63 -27.85 -36.31
N ALA A 981 79.40 -28.29 -35.07
CA ALA A 981 79.82 -27.57 -33.87
C ALA A 981 81.34 -27.41 -33.80
N THR A 982 82.11 -28.46 -34.10
CA THR A 982 83.57 -28.41 -34.10
C THR A 982 84.10 -27.48 -35.20
N ARG A 983 83.50 -27.53 -36.40
CA ARG A 983 83.89 -26.67 -37.53
C ARG A 983 83.58 -25.19 -37.26
N LEU A 984 82.33 -24.87 -36.90
CA LEU A 984 81.92 -23.50 -36.61
C LEU A 984 82.67 -22.92 -35.40
N GLN A 985 82.97 -23.76 -34.40
CA GLN A 985 83.82 -23.34 -33.29
C GLN A 985 85.20 -22.91 -33.79
N ALA A 986 85.85 -23.69 -34.67
CA ALA A 986 87.15 -23.32 -35.23
C ALA A 986 87.07 -22.03 -36.07
N GLU A 987 86.06 -21.90 -36.93
CA GLU A 987 85.83 -20.71 -37.77
C GLU A 987 85.68 -19.42 -36.92
N LEU A 988 84.94 -19.49 -35.80
CA LEU A 988 84.76 -18.35 -34.87
C LEU A 988 86.04 -17.98 -34.08
N HIS A 989 87.02 -18.89 -33.98
CA HIS A 989 88.31 -18.61 -33.33
C HIS A 989 89.37 -18.09 -34.32
N GLU A 990 89.33 -18.53 -35.58
CA GLU A 990 90.32 -18.17 -36.60
C GLU A 990 90.02 -16.82 -37.28
N ASP A 991 88.74 -16.45 -37.43
CA ASP A 991 88.32 -15.32 -38.26
C ASP A 991 87.72 -14.17 -37.43
N ALA A 992 88.49 -13.09 -37.24
CA ALA A 992 88.07 -11.90 -36.47
C ALA A 992 87.03 -11.02 -37.21
N GLN A 993 86.67 -11.36 -38.45
CA GLN A 993 85.61 -10.70 -39.25
C GLN A 993 84.50 -11.69 -39.64
N THR A 994 84.12 -12.59 -38.74
CA THR A 994 82.94 -13.43 -38.95
C THR A 994 81.69 -12.55 -39.10
N GLY A 995 80.98 -12.71 -40.23
CA GLY A 995 79.70 -12.02 -40.47
C GLY A 995 78.66 -12.40 -39.40
N SER A 996 77.57 -11.64 -39.30
CA SER A 996 76.56 -11.90 -38.27
C SER A 996 75.97 -13.31 -38.41
N MET A 997 75.99 -14.05 -37.30
CA MET A 997 75.60 -15.45 -37.21
C MET A 997 74.60 -15.65 -36.07
N ALA A 998 73.62 -16.51 -36.30
CA ALA A 998 72.78 -17.05 -35.24
C ALA A 998 72.74 -18.58 -35.26
N VAL A 999 72.95 -19.19 -34.10
CA VAL A 999 72.85 -20.65 -33.90
C VAL A 999 71.59 -20.93 -33.08
N LEU A 1000 70.63 -21.61 -33.70
CA LEU A 1000 69.36 -21.99 -33.08
C LEU A 1000 69.42 -23.48 -32.74
N VAL A 1001 69.26 -23.81 -31.46
CA VAL A 1001 69.31 -25.18 -30.95
C VAL A 1001 67.91 -25.63 -30.52
N GLU A 1002 67.36 -26.61 -31.23
CA GLU A 1002 66.11 -27.27 -30.89
C GLU A 1002 66.37 -28.41 -29.90
N ARG A 1003 65.52 -28.54 -28.87
CA ARG A 1003 65.59 -29.58 -27.83
C ARG A 1003 66.98 -29.74 -27.22
N MET A 1004 67.50 -28.64 -26.69
CA MET A 1004 68.79 -28.55 -26.00
C MET A 1004 68.92 -29.57 -24.85
N ASP A 1005 67.80 -29.88 -24.19
CA ASP A 1005 67.67 -30.87 -23.13
C ASP A 1005 68.01 -32.30 -23.57
N ASP A 1006 67.68 -32.69 -24.80
CA ASP A 1006 68.00 -34.01 -25.36
C ASP A 1006 69.50 -34.20 -25.67
N LEU A 1007 70.26 -33.09 -25.78
CA LEU A 1007 71.67 -33.11 -26.14
C LEU A 1007 72.58 -33.21 -24.91
N ALA A 1008 72.04 -32.92 -23.72
CA ALA A 1008 72.77 -33.05 -22.46
C ALA A 1008 73.09 -34.52 -22.14
N GLY A 1009 74.32 -34.80 -21.72
CA GLY A 1009 74.81 -36.15 -21.47
C GLY A 1009 75.15 -36.97 -22.74
N THR A 1010 75.06 -36.36 -23.93
CA THR A 1010 75.41 -37.01 -25.20
C THR A 1010 76.84 -36.66 -25.64
N VAL A 1011 77.38 -37.39 -26.63
CA VAL A 1011 78.70 -37.08 -27.22
C VAL A 1011 78.76 -35.72 -27.92
N ALA A 1012 77.61 -35.10 -28.22
CA ALA A 1012 77.53 -33.76 -28.80
C ALA A 1012 77.63 -32.63 -27.77
N GLU A 1013 77.50 -32.90 -26.46
CA GLU A 1013 77.46 -31.88 -25.42
C GLU A 1013 78.74 -31.03 -25.37
N MET A 1014 79.91 -31.67 -25.42
CA MET A 1014 81.20 -30.98 -25.34
C MET A 1014 81.49 -30.09 -26.58
N PRO A 1015 81.38 -30.59 -27.83
CA PRO A 1015 81.53 -29.76 -29.01
C PRO A 1015 80.54 -28.59 -29.06
N LEU A 1016 79.28 -28.84 -28.68
CA LEU A 1016 78.24 -27.80 -28.67
C LEU A 1016 78.51 -26.75 -27.59
N SER A 1017 79.00 -27.14 -26.41
CA SER A 1017 79.45 -26.18 -25.39
C SER A 1017 80.59 -25.30 -25.87
N GLY A 1018 81.52 -25.88 -26.63
CA GLY A 1018 82.62 -25.17 -27.27
C GLY A 1018 82.14 -24.12 -28.27
N LEU A 1019 81.21 -24.51 -29.16
CA LEU A 1019 80.57 -23.60 -30.11
C LEU A 1019 79.78 -22.48 -29.40
N VAL A 1020 78.93 -22.83 -28.43
CA VAL A 1020 78.11 -21.84 -27.70
C VAL A 1020 79.01 -20.82 -27.01
N LYS A 1021 80.08 -21.27 -26.35
CA LYS A 1021 81.04 -20.35 -25.72
C LYS A 1021 81.71 -19.43 -26.75
N ALA A 1022 82.22 -19.98 -27.85
CA ALA A 1022 82.85 -19.20 -28.91
C ALA A 1022 81.91 -18.16 -29.52
N ALA A 1023 80.65 -18.55 -29.78
CA ALA A 1023 79.62 -17.67 -30.31
C ALA A 1023 79.29 -16.53 -29.35
N LEU A 1024 79.14 -16.82 -28.05
CA LEU A 1024 78.88 -15.80 -27.03
C LEU A 1024 80.07 -14.85 -26.84
N ASP A 1025 81.30 -15.36 -26.87
CA ASP A 1025 82.53 -14.56 -26.76
C ASP A 1025 82.68 -13.57 -27.94
N GLN A 1026 82.14 -13.91 -29.11
CA GLN A 1026 82.10 -13.07 -30.33
C GLN A 1026 80.78 -12.29 -30.51
N GLU A 1027 79.96 -12.14 -29.46
CA GLU A 1027 78.65 -11.47 -29.48
C GLU A 1027 77.63 -12.00 -30.51
N GLN A 1028 77.79 -13.24 -30.99
CA GLN A 1028 76.84 -13.88 -31.89
C GLN A 1028 75.59 -14.36 -31.12
N LEU A 1029 74.47 -14.54 -31.82
CA LEU A 1029 73.23 -14.98 -31.20
C LEU A 1029 73.21 -16.50 -31.05
N VAL A 1030 72.98 -16.97 -29.83
CA VAL A 1030 72.69 -18.38 -29.54
C VAL A 1030 71.30 -18.49 -28.97
N VAL A 1031 70.39 -19.10 -29.72
CA VAL A 1031 69.04 -19.40 -29.24
C VAL A 1031 68.99 -20.85 -28.82
N ALA A 1032 68.55 -21.11 -27.60
CA ALA A 1032 68.38 -22.48 -27.10
C ALA A 1032 66.95 -22.72 -26.65
N GLU A 1033 66.33 -23.75 -27.23
CA GLU A 1033 64.99 -24.20 -26.87
C GLU A 1033 65.08 -25.46 -26.00
N GLY A 1034 64.24 -25.54 -24.97
CA GLY A 1034 64.20 -26.68 -24.06
C GLY A 1034 63.16 -26.54 -22.95
N GLU A 1035 63.08 -27.52 -22.05
CA GLU A 1035 62.17 -27.47 -20.90
C GLU A 1035 62.70 -26.57 -19.77
N SER A 1036 61.80 -25.93 -19.03
CA SER A 1036 62.16 -24.97 -17.97
C SER A 1036 63.01 -25.57 -16.87
N ILE A 1037 62.80 -26.85 -16.55
CA ILE A 1037 63.58 -27.61 -15.57
C ILE A 1037 65.05 -27.69 -16.00
N PHE A 1038 65.34 -27.90 -17.29
CA PHE A 1038 66.70 -27.97 -17.80
C PHE A 1038 67.45 -26.65 -17.60
N PHE A 1039 66.80 -25.53 -17.93
CA PHE A 1039 67.35 -24.19 -17.72
C PHE A 1039 67.37 -23.74 -16.26
N SER A 1040 66.86 -24.52 -15.30
CA SER A 1040 66.98 -24.17 -13.89
C SER A 1040 68.41 -24.37 -13.36
N SER A 1041 69.19 -25.28 -13.95
CA SER A 1041 70.58 -25.56 -13.58
C SER A 1041 71.51 -24.36 -13.85
N SER A 1042 72.60 -24.26 -13.08
CA SER A 1042 73.67 -23.26 -13.28
C SER A 1042 74.98 -23.88 -13.78
N PHE A 1043 75.01 -25.20 -14.01
CA PHE A 1043 76.19 -25.94 -14.46
C PHE A 1043 76.02 -26.41 -15.91
N GLY A 1044 77.11 -26.56 -16.65
CA GLY A 1044 77.11 -27.02 -18.05
C GLY A 1044 76.47 -26.02 -19.02
N LEU A 1045 75.90 -26.54 -20.11
CA LEU A 1045 75.23 -25.75 -21.16
C LEU A 1045 74.14 -24.78 -20.64
N PRO A 1046 73.25 -25.17 -19.71
CA PRO A 1046 72.29 -24.25 -19.10
C PRO A 1046 72.93 -23.01 -18.47
N GLY A 1047 74.09 -23.19 -17.81
CA GLY A 1047 74.80 -22.10 -17.14
C GLY A 1047 75.30 -21.02 -18.11
N LEU A 1048 75.79 -21.43 -19.29
CA LEU A 1048 76.27 -20.52 -20.34
C LEU A 1048 75.13 -19.68 -20.93
N LEU A 1049 73.97 -20.31 -21.15
CA LEU A 1049 72.83 -19.72 -21.85
C LEU A 1049 71.99 -18.76 -20.99
N LYS A 1050 72.12 -18.80 -19.66
CA LYS A 1050 71.39 -17.92 -18.73
C LYS A 1050 72.06 -16.58 -18.46
N THR A 1051 73.29 -16.40 -18.94
CA THR A 1051 74.12 -15.22 -18.65
C THR A 1051 73.46 -13.91 -19.11
N SER A 1052 72.84 -13.91 -20.28
CA SER A 1052 72.21 -12.72 -20.89
C SER A 1052 70.83 -12.35 -20.30
N ARG A 1053 70.23 -13.24 -19.49
CA ARG A 1053 68.88 -13.08 -18.90
C ARG A 1053 67.83 -12.61 -19.91
N SER A 1054 67.91 -13.14 -21.13
CA SER A 1054 67.07 -12.75 -22.25
C SER A 1054 66.48 -13.99 -22.90
N GLY A 1055 65.22 -13.91 -23.32
CA GLY A 1055 64.52 -15.07 -23.85
C GLY A 1055 62.99 -14.97 -23.83
N LEU A 1056 62.35 -16.05 -24.25
CA LEU A 1056 60.91 -16.26 -24.19
C LEU A 1056 60.57 -17.32 -23.14
N ALA A 1057 59.70 -16.96 -22.19
CA ALA A 1057 59.07 -17.90 -21.29
C ALA A 1057 57.60 -18.07 -21.71
N LEU A 1058 57.28 -19.14 -22.43
CA LEU A 1058 55.95 -19.43 -22.96
C LEU A 1058 55.13 -20.19 -21.95
N GLN A 1059 53.91 -19.71 -21.68
CA GLN A 1059 53.00 -20.27 -20.66
C GLN A 1059 53.71 -20.66 -19.35
N PRO A 1060 54.54 -19.77 -18.76
CA PRO A 1060 55.43 -20.17 -17.68
C PRO A 1060 54.65 -20.43 -16.39
N ASP A 1061 55.12 -21.38 -15.59
CA ASP A 1061 54.76 -21.41 -14.19
C ASP A 1061 55.48 -20.27 -13.44
N GLY A 1062 54.87 -19.73 -12.38
CA GLY A 1062 55.39 -18.53 -11.70
C GLY A 1062 56.80 -18.66 -11.12
N VAL A 1063 57.37 -19.88 -11.05
CA VAL A 1063 58.70 -20.17 -10.49
C VAL A 1063 59.79 -20.06 -11.56
N GLU A 1064 59.45 -20.29 -12.83
CA GLU A 1064 60.39 -20.26 -13.97
C GLU A 1064 61.10 -18.90 -14.13
N GLY A 1065 60.40 -17.81 -13.84
CA GLY A 1065 60.98 -16.46 -13.95
C GLY A 1065 62.23 -16.31 -13.08
N GLN A 1066 62.16 -16.77 -11.82
CA GLN A 1066 63.29 -16.65 -10.90
C GLN A 1066 64.41 -17.63 -11.24
N SER A 1067 64.07 -18.87 -11.56
CA SER A 1067 65.06 -19.93 -11.79
C SER A 1067 65.82 -19.75 -13.11
N VAL A 1068 65.18 -19.28 -14.18
CA VAL A 1068 65.78 -19.12 -15.51
C VAL A 1068 66.28 -17.70 -15.75
N PHE A 1069 65.45 -16.68 -15.47
CA PHE A 1069 65.69 -15.29 -15.86
C PHE A 1069 66.08 -14.36 -14.70
N ARG A 1070 66.07 -14.85 -13.46
CA ARG A 1070 66.29 -14.07 -12.22
C ARG A 1070 65.33 -12.88 -12.09
N THR A 1071 64.07 -13.06 -12.49
CA THR A 1071 63.01 -12.03 -12.40
C THR A 1071 61.69 -12.66 -12.02
N SER A 1072 60.79 -11.95 -11.38
CA SER A 1072 59.47 -12.50 -11.03
C SER A 1072 58.47 -12.21 -12.14
N PHE A 1073 57.76 -13.24 -12.60
CA PHE A 1073 56.61 -13.06 -13.49
C PHE A 1073 55.35 -12.76 -12.66
N PRO A 1074 54.43 -11.92 -13.16
CA PRO A 1074 53.14 -11.75 -12.50
C PRO A 1074 52.32 -13.06 -12.55
N ALA A 1075 51.42 -13.26 -11.58
CA ALA A 1075 50.62 -14.48 -11.50
C ALA A 1075 49.51 -14.49 -12.56
N TYR A 1076 49.52 -15.50 -13.43
CA TYR A 1076 48.50 -15.75 -14.46
C TYR A 1076 47.98 -17.18 -14.40
N ASN A 1077 46.75 -17.37 -14.87
CA ASN A 1077 46.19 -18.70 -15.05
C ASN A 1077 46.71 -19.29 -16.36
N GLN A 1078 47.45 -20.39 -16.29
CA GLN A 1078 48.07 -21.04 -17.44
C GLN A 1078 47.01 -21.57 -18.43
N ALA A 1079 45.82 -21.95 -17.95
CA ALA A 1079 44.72 -22.45 -18.78
C ALA A 1079 44.14 -21.39 -19.74
N ASP A 1080 44.32 -20.10 -19.42
CA ASP A 1080 43.77 -18.99 -20.20
C ASP A 1080 44.77 -18.46 -21.25
N GLN A 1081 45.97 -19.04 -21.34
CA GLN A 1081 47.03 -18.57 -22.22
C GLN A 1081 47.02 -19.34 -23.56
N PRO A 1082 46.83 -18.67 -24.71
CA PRO A 1082 46.94 -19.33 -26.01
C PRO A 1082 48.39 -19.75 -26.32
N GLU A 1083 48.57 -20.62 -27.31
CA GLU A 1083 49.90 -20.98 -27.83
C GLU A 1083 50.68 -19.73 -28.25
N GLY A 1084 51.97 -19.70 -27.93
CA GLY A 1084 52.85 -18.57 -28.23
C GLY A 1084 52.70 -17.38 -27.28
N ARG A 1085 51.83 -17.45 -26.26
CA ARG A 1085 51.79 -16.44 -25.20
C ARG A 1085 52.81 -16.72 -24.11
N GLY A 1086 53.48 -15.66 -23.67
CA GLY A 1086 54.42 -15.74 -22.58
C GLY A 1086 54.95 -14.37 -22.17
N PHE A 1087 56.19 -14.38 -21.65
CA PHE A 1087 56.96 -13.18 -21.40
C PHE A 1087 58.17 -13.15 -22.31
N LEU A 1088 58.34 -12.03 -23.02
CA LEU A 1088 59.63 -11.66 -23.56
C LEU A 1088 60.43 -11.03 -22.42
N VAL A 1089 61.54 -11.67 -22.05
CA VAL A 1089 62.46 -11.15 -21.06
C VAL A 1089 63.65 -10.53 -21.78
N GLN A 1090 63.94 -9.29 -21.46
CA GLN A 1090 65.14 -8.61 -21.96
C GLN A 1090 65.93 -8.07 -20.79
N ARG A 1091 67.16 -8.56 -20.61
CA ARG A 1091 68.06 -8.17 -19.51
C ARG A 1091 67.39 -8.26 -18.13
N GLY A 1092 66.58 -9.30 -17.92
CA GLY A 1092 65.83 -9.54 -16.68
C GLY A 1092 64.54 -8.73 -16.50
N LYS A 1093 64.09 -7.95 -17.50
CA LYS A 1093 62.80 -7.25 -17.47
C LYS A 1093 61.76 -8.05 -18.27
N PRO A 1094 60.71 -8.59 -17.63
CA PRO A 1094 59.67 -9.32 -18.32
C PRO A 1094 58.59 -8.37 -18.86
N GLU A 1095 58.20 -8.57 -20.12
CA GLU A 1095 57.02 -7.98 -20.73
C GLU A 1095 56.13 -9.09 -21.30
N MET A 1096 54.83 -9.06 -21.00
CA MET A 1096 53.90 -10.04 -21.58
C MET A 1096 53.80 -9.84 -23.08
N PHE A 1097 53.83 -10.95 -23.81
CA PHE A 1097 54.13 -10.94 -25.23
C PHE A 1097 53.41 -12.09 -25.93
N GLN A 1098 52.97 -11.84 -27.17
CA GLN A 1098 52.51 -12.86 -28.10
C GLN A 1098 53.51 -13.02 -29.22
N VAL A 1099 54.07 -14.23 -29.35
CA VAL A 1099 54.92 -14.61 -30.48
C VAL A 1099 54.09 -14.58 -31.77
N ALA A 1100 54.62 -13.94 -32.80
CA ALA A 1100 54.01 -13.95 -34.13
C ALA A 1100 54.23 -15.29 -34.82
N LEU A 1101 53.27 -15.72 -35.63
CA LEU A 1101 53.39 -16.94 -36.44
C LEU A 1101 54.31 -16.69 -37.64
N PRO A 1102 55.19 -17.64 -38.00
CA PRO A 1102 56.23 -17.42 -39.02
C PRO A 1102 55.68 -17.30 -40.46
N GLY A 1103 54.42 -17.68 -40.69
CA GLY A 1103 53.73 -17.64 -41.99
C GLY A 1103 53.62 -18.98 -42.67
#